data_AF-A0A0N4W949-F1
#
_entry.id   AF-A0A0N4W949-F1
#
_cell.length_a   1.000
_cell.length_b   1.000
_cell.length_c   1.000
_cell.angle_alpha   90.00
_cell.angle_beta   90.00
_cell.angle_gamma   90.00
#
_symmetry.space_group_name_H-M   'P 1'
#
loop_
_entity.id
_entity.type
_entity.pdbx_description
1 polymer ?
#
loop_
_entity_poly.entity_id
_entity_poly.type
_entity_poly.pdbx_seq_one_letter_code
_entity_poly.pdbx_strand_id
1 'polypeptide(L)'
;MLALRSGIFFSRRICAKQIVYSEYGDPVKVTKLKTVDLPDTPPAGHVRVKWLAAPINPADLNTLQGVYPIKPPLPAVGGNEGCGRIEKVGEGVKNVHVGDHVLPANDGLGTWRSHGHYKESEVFPIDKDLPIEASATLQINPPTAYRMLKDFVNLKPGDTIIQNGANSAVGRAVIQICRLRGIKSVNVIRNRENLSELINDLKALGANEVITDEQLAKEYRGKIKDVRLALNCVAGRSALLLASTLGFRGCMVTYGGMSRKPSEVPTGPLIFKDIRLAGFWLPRWYQEHSSTEERKQMITELSGWIKSGELRSASFEKRSIDDHAAALEAAAVKFDKKQLFGRDSPLGLTVTLMLVALAVRSDGISFAAPKTWQCKQMLAFRNGMLFARRICAKQLVYSEYGDPAKIVKLQTVDLPDTPPAGYVHVKWLAAPINPADLNMIQGVYPIKPPLPAVGGNEGYGRVEKIGAGVKNVQVGDHVLPAKAGQGIWRSDGHHKEDEVFPIDKDLPQEASATLQVNPPTAYRMLKDFVDLKPGDTIIQNGANSAVGKSAIQICRLRGIRSVNVVRKRENLSDLVKELKALGADEVITDEQLAKEYRGKFKDVRLALNCVGGKSALLLATTLGFQGCMIPTGPLIFKDIRLAGYWMSRWYEQPGNTEERKRMYAELGAWMKSGEFRTPSFEKRRVTMALVGDVELRSVVRVERIGAHSHIRGLGVGPNLDPQDTADGMVGQFQARKAAAIVVKMVQSGNIAGRGVLIHGQRGTGKTAIAMGIAKALGKDTPFVSISASEIFSVDMNKSEALMQALRKAIGVRIKEETEVLEGEVVSVEMDRPASGVGPKVGKLSLKTTDMETIYDLGSKMVDQCIKERICAGDVIQIDKSSGRVTRIGRSATRSHDYDAMGPQTKFVPCPRGEIQTTRETVHTVCLHEIDVINSRSQGFLALFTGDTGEIKSEVREQINKKVAEWREEGKAAIQPGVLFIDEAHLLDLECFSFLNRAMESDLSPLLIMATNKERGKVRGTDVIANYCLPPDIVDRLIGIPTKPYTPDEIGRILSLRADEENVRMEASALTLLKMLVAETSMRYAMQIIALADCLRERKKKPMVTKEDVGEAYKMFYDTKRSEQYLKQNSSKFLL
;
A
#
# COMPACT_ATOMS: atom_id res chain seq x y z
N MET A 1 30.55 -59.41 -72.32
CA MET A 1 29.32 -58.63 -72.52
C MET A 1 28.43 -58.74 -71.29
N LEU A 2 28.26 -57.67 -70.52
CA LEU A 2 27.08 -57.40 -69.68
C LEU A 2 27.18 -55.93 -69.25
N ALA A 3 26.10 -55.17 -69.40
CA ALA A 3 26.21 -53.76 -69.77
C ALA A 3 26.06 -52.76 -68.60
N LEU A 4 26.79 -51.66 -68.75
CA LEU A 4 26.64 -50.37 -68.06
C LEU A 4 25.18 -49.96 -67.78
N ARG A 5 24.83 -49.85 -66.50
CA ARG A 5 23.83 -48.87 -65.99
C ARG A 5 24.22 -48.36 -64.60
N SER A 6 25.31 -47.60 -64.52
CA SER A 6 25.62 -46.76 -63.37
C SER A 6 24.64 -45.58 -63.30
N GLY A 7 23.52 -45.78 -62.60
CA GLY A 7 22.53 -44.72 -62.38
C GLY A 7 23.08 -43.60 -61.50
N ILE A 8 23.43 -42.47 -62.12
CA ILE A 8 23.77 -41.24 -61.40
C ILE A 8 22.48 -40.71 -60.75
N PHE A 9 22.27 -41.06 -59.48
CA PHE A 9 21.19 -40.49 -58.67
C PHE A 9 21.51 -39.03 -58.34
N PHE A 10 21.05 -38.11 -59.18
CA PHE A 10 20.94 -36.70 -58.83
C PHE A 10 19.93 -36.55 -57.69
N SER A 11 20.41 -36.58 -56.43
CA SER A 11 19.59 -36.19 -55.29
C SER A 11 19.24 -34.71 -55.42
N ARG A 12 18.03 -34.39 -55.86
CA ARG A 12 17.54 -33.01 -55.82
C ARG A 12 17.61 -32.54 -54.36
N ARG A 13 18.15 -31.34 -54.15
CA ARG A 13 18.20 -30.66 -52.85
C ARG A 13 17.40 -29.37 -52.95
N ILE A 14 16.71 -29.03 -51.88
CA ILE A 14 15.93 -27.80 -51.76
C ILE A 14 16.72 -26.81 -50.94
N CYS A 15 17.10 -25.72 -51.60
CA CYS A 15 17.71 -24.55 -50.99
C CYS A 15 16.65 -23.81 -50.15
N ALA A 16 16.77 -23.89 -48.83
CA ALA A 16 15.85 -23.30 -47.87
C ALA A 16 16.53 -22.18 -47.07
N LYS A 17 15.96 -20.96 -47.11
CA LYS A 17 16.34 -19.85 -46.21
C LYS A 17 15.70 -20.02 -44.83
N GLN A 18 16.42 -19.70 -43.76
CA GLN A 18 15.97 -19.70 -42.37
C GLN A 18 16.68 -18.62 -41.52
N ILE A 19 15.99 -18.04 -40.53
CA ILE A 19 16.56 -17.09 -39.58
C ILE A 19 17.07 -17.85 -38.35
N VAL A 20 18.38 -17.91 -38.17
CA VAL A 20 19.06 -18.70 -37.14
C VAL A 20 19.66 -17.78 -36.07
N TYR A 21 19.66 -18.20 -34.81
CA TYR A 21 20.41 -17.57 -33.72
C TYR A 21 21.24 -18.63 -32.97
N SER A 22 22.48 -18.27 -32.62
CA SER A 22 23.44 -19.15 -31.95
C SER A 22 23.74 -18.75 -30.50
N GLU A 23 23.21 -17.60 -30.06
CA GLU A 23 23.36 -17.02 -28.73
C GLU A 23 22.11 -16.20 -28.38
N TYR A 24 21.92 -15.88 -27.10
CA TYR A 24 20.81 -15.05 -26.63
C TYR A 24 21.23 -13.58 -26.53
N GLY A 25 20.36 -12.65 -26.92
CA GLY A 25 20.67 -11.23 -26.85
C GLY A 25 19.67 -10.33 -27.57
N ASP A 26 20.15 -9.20 -28.08
CA ASP A 26 19.34 -8.30 -28.90
C ASP A 26 18.84 -9.02 -30.17
N PRO A 27 17.51 -9.11 -30.41
CA PRO A 27 16.95 -9.86 -31.54
C PRO A 27 17.55 -9.51 -32.89
N VAL A 28 17.85 -8.24 -33.16
CA VAL A 28 18.40 -7.80 -34.46
C VAL A 28 19.87 -8.21 -34.60
N LYS A 29 20.62 -8.24 -33.49
CA LYS A 29 22.06 -8.57 -33.49
C LYS A 29 22.36 -10.07 -33.47
N VAL A 30 21.54 -10.88 -32.79
CA VAL A 30 21.81 -12.32 -32.62
C VAL A 30 21.24 -13.19 -33.75
N THR A 31 20.26 -12.69 -34.51
CA THR A 31 19.71 -13.43 -35.65
C THR A 31 20.55 -13.23 -36.91
N LYS A 32 20.70 -14.29 -37.71
CA LYS A 32 21.36 -14.28 -39.01
C LYS A 32 20.54 -15.09 -40.00
N LEU A 33 20.30 -14.54 -41.20
CA LEU A 33 19.76 -15.30 -42.32
C LEU A 33 20.78 -16.36 -42.78
N LYS A 34 20.35 -17.62 -42.83
CA LYS A 34 21.16 -18.75 -43.31
C LYS A 34 20.40 -19.54 -44.37
N THR A 35 21.10 -19.91 -45.43
CA THR A 35 20.63 -20.88 -46.43
C THR A 35 21.10 -22.27 -46.03
N VAL A 36 20.21 -23.27 -46.14
CA VAL A 36 20.50 -24.68 -45.87
C VAL A 36 19.90 -25.57 -46.96
N ASP A 37 20.59 -26.66 -47.29
CA ASP A 37 20.07 -27.69 -48.18
C ASP A 37 19.21 -28.69 -47.42
N LEU A 38 17.97 -28.91 -47.88
CA LEU A 38 17.13 -30.02 -47.45
C LEU A 38 17.14 -31.12 -48.53
N PRO A 39 17.11 -32.42 -48.18
CA PRO A 39 16.85 -33.49 -49.13
C PRO A 39 15.49 -33.29 -49.83
N ASP A 40 15.35 -33.60 -51.13
CA ASP A 40 14.02 -33.52 -51.76
C ASP A 40 13.04 -34.59 -51.23
N THR A 41 13.48 -35.70 -50.64
CA THR A 41 12.54 -36.66 -50.02
C THR A 41 12.55 -36.48 -48.50
N PRO A 42 11.39 -36.23 -47.86
CA PRO A 42 11.30 -36.23 -46.40
C PRO A 42 11.67 -37.61 -45.84
N PRO A 43 12.33 -37.69 -44.67
CA PRO A 43 12.55 -38.95 -43.98
C PRO A 43 11.23 -39.69 -43.67
N ALA A 44 11.30 -40.99 -43.39
CA ALA A 44 10.13 -41.74 -42.93
C ALA A 44 9.49 -41.09 -41.69
N GLY A 45 8.16 -41.05 -41.65
CA GLY A 45 7.35 -40.38 -40.63
C GLY A 45 7.41 -38.84 -40.65
N HIS A 46 8.09 -38.22 -41.63
CA HIS A 46 8.22 -36.77 -41.75
C HIS A 46 7.50 -36.21 -42.98
N VAL A 47 7.15 -34.93 -42.90
CA VAL A 47 6.55 -34.13 -43.96
C VAL A 47 7.44 -32.92 -44.27
N ARG A 48 7.48 -32.50 -45.52
CA ARG A 48 8.07 -31.22 -45.93
C ARG A 48 7.00 -30.14 -45.89
N VAL A 49 7.16 -29.20 -44.97
CA VAL A 49 6.31 -28.02 -44.85
C VAL A 49 6.99 -26.85 -45.51
N LYS A 50 6.25 -26.15 -46.36
CA LYS A 50 6.57 -24.83 -46.89
C LYS A 50 5.81 -23.78 -46.08
N TRP A 51 6.52 -22.91 -45.36
CA TRP A 51 5.86 -21.86 -44.59
C TRP A 51 5.39 -20.76 -45.54
N LEU A 52 4.08 -20.49 -45.51
CA LEU A 52 3.42 -19.49 -46.35
C LEU A 52 3.45 -18.11 -45.70
N ALA A 53 3.26 -18.08 -44.37
CA ALA A 53 3.36 -16.87 -43.58
C ALA A 53 3.72 -17.19 -42.12
N ALA A 54 4.65 -16.43 -41.54
CA ALA A 54 5.07 -16.57 -40.15
C ALA A 54 5.23 -15.20 -39.47
N PRO A 55 4.50 -14.90 -38.39
CA PRO A 55 4.57 -13.59 -37.75
C PRO A 55 5.69 -13.46 -36.71
N ILE A 56 5.88 -12.23 -36.26
CA ILE A 56 6.69 -11.89 -35.09
C ILE A 56 5.75 -11.49 -33.93
N ASN A 57 5.88 -12.15 -32.78
CA ASN A 57 5.20 -11.83 -31.52
C ASN A 57 6.22 -11.40 -30.45
N PRO A 58 5.76 -10.72 -29.37
CA PRO A 58 6.60 -10.44 -28.21
C PRO A 58 7.21 -11.70 -27.57
N ALA A 59 6.55 -12.86 -27.67
CA ALA A 59 7.09 -14.13 -27.20
C ALA A 59 8.36 -14.54 -27.99
N ASP A 60 8.37 -14.37 -29.32
CA ASP A 60 9.53 -14.68 -30.16
C ASP A 60 10.73 -13.80 -29.79
N LEU A 61 10.50 -12.48 -29.62
CA LEU A 61 11.54 -11.53 -29.19
C LEU A 61 12.09 -11.87 -27.79
N ASN A 62 11.22 -12.25 -26.85
CA ASN A 62 11.62 -12.67 -25.51
C ASN A 62 12.42 -14.00 -25.52
N THR A 63 12.15 -14.90 -26.46
CA THR A 63 12.90 -16.15 -26.65
C THR A 63 14.31 -15.87 -27.17
N LEU A 64 14.45 -14.99 -28.17
CA LEU A 64 15.76 -14.52 -28.66
C LEU A 64 16.58 -13.79 -27.57
N GLN A 65 15.90 -13.03 -26.72
CA GLN A 65 16.52 -12.37 -25.54
C GLN A 65 16.87 -13.34 -24.40
N GLY A 66 16.48 -14.63 -24.48
CA GLY A 66 16.76 -15.62 -23.44
C GLY A 66 15.98 -15.42 -22.13
N VAL A 67 14.96 -14.55 -22.13
CA VAL A 67 14.12 -14.22 -20.96
C VAL A 67 12.77 -14.95 -20.95
N TYR A 68 12.43 -15.64 -22.04
CA TYR A 68 11.23 -16.50 -22.11
C TYR A 68 11.46 -17.86 -21.41
N PRO A 69 10.42 -18.52 -20.87
CA PRO A 69 10.57 -19.82 -20.20
C PRO A 69 11.01 -20.96 -21.12
N ILE A 70 10.59 -20.93 -22.40
CA ILE A 70 11.03 -21.91 -23.41
C ILE A 70 12.37 -21.46 -23.96
N LYS A 71 13.38 -22.34 -23.90
CA LYS A 71 14.75 -22.11 -24.36
C LYS A 71 15.16 -23.24 -25.31
N PRO A 72 14.96 -23.06 -26.64
CA PRO A 72 15.40 -24.06 -27.62
C PRO A 72 16.91 -24.31 -27.56
N PRO A 73 17.39 -25.54 -27.82
CA PRO A 73 18.81 -25.83 -27.96
C PRO A 73 19.42 -24.98 -29.09
N LEU A 74 20.56 -24.35 -28.82
CA LEU A 74 21.26 -23.51 -29.79
C LEU A 74 22.22 -24.36 -30.64
N PRO A 75 22.40 -24.05 -31.95
CA PRO A 75 21.74 -22.99 -32.71
C PRO A 75 20.29 -23.33 -33.08
N ALA A 76 19.40 -22.35 -32.95
CA ALA A 76 17.96 -22.50 -33.16
C ALA A 76 17.43 -21.59 -34.28
N VAL A 77 16.25 -21.92 -34.81
CA VAL A 77 15.52 -21.10 -35.79
C VAL A 77 14.40 -20.35 -35.06
N GLY A 78 14.22 -19.06 -35.36
CA GLY A 78 13.18 -18.23 -34.73
C GLY A 78 11.75 -18.59 -35.15
N GLY A 79 10.76 -18.09 -34.40
CA GLY A 79 9.34 -18.18 -34.71
C GLY A 79 8.60 -19.36 -34.05
N ASN A 80 7.59 -19.04 -33.24
CA ASN A 80 6.74 -20.01 -32.53
C ASN A 80 5.44 -20.37 -33.27
N GLU A 81 4.87 -19.45 -34.08
CA GLU A 81 3.64 -19.67 -34.85
C GLU A 81 3.82 -19.40 -36.36
N GLY A 82 2.91 -19.92 -37.17
CA GLY A 82 2.88 -19.68 -38.62
C GLY A 82 1.90 -20.60 -39.34
N CYS A 83 1.59 -20.28 -40.60
CA CYS A 83 0.81 -21.13 -41.50
C CYS A 83 1.74 -21.74 -42.54
N GLY A 84 1.78 -23.07 -42.57
CA GLY A 84 2.51 -23.85 -43.57
C GLY A 84 1.59 -24.61 -44.50
N ARG A 85 2.13 -25.09 -45.62
CA ARG A 85 1.50 -26.06 -46.52
C ARG A 85 2.39 -27.28 -46.65
N ILE A 86 1.83 -28.47 -46.59
CA ILE A 86 2.56 -29.71 -46.88
C ILE A 86 2.83 -29.78 -48.37
N GLU A 87 4.10 -29.80 -48.75
CA GLU A 87 4.54 -29.87 -50.15
C GLU A 87 4.89 -31.31 -50.55
N LYS A 88 5.34 -32.13 -49.59
CA LYS A 88 5.67 -33.55 -49.81
C LYS A 88 5.55 -34.33 -48.50
N VAL A 89 5.09 -35.59 -48.56
CA VAL A 89 5.04 -36.51 -47.42
C VAL A 89 6.10 -37.60 -47.57
N GLY A 90 6.69 -38.03 -46.47
CA GLY A 90 7.60 -39.18 -46.40
C GLY A 90 6.84 -40.49 -46.17
N GLU A 91 7.56 -41.62 -46.27
CA GLU A 91 7.00 -42.94 -46.04
C GLU A 91 6.44 -43.09 -44.61
N GLY A 92 5.27 -43.72 -44.46
CA GLY A 92 4.65 -43.98 -43.15
C GLY A 92 3.83 -42.83 -42.54
N VAL A 93 3.76 -41.67 -43.20
CA VAL A 93 2.79 -40.59 -42.89
C VAL A 93 1.38 -41.05 -43.29
N LYS A 94 0.36 -40.75 -42.47
CA LYS A 94 -1.02 -41.29 -42.62
C LYS A 94 -2.15 -40.28 -42.38
N ASN A 95 -1.91 -39.26 -41.55
CA ASN A 95 -2.92 -38.36 -41.00
C ASN A 95 -2.95 -37.00 -41.70
N VAL A 96 -1.96 -36.71 -42.55
CA VAL A 96 -1.82 -35.44 -43.29
C VAL A 96 -1.33 -35.69 -44.72
N HIS A 97 -1.76 -34.85 -45.66
CA HIS A 97 -1.61 -35.05 -47.09
C HIS A 97 -0.95 -33.86 -47.79
N VAL A 98 -0.42 -34.09 -49.01
CA VAL A 98 0.13 -33.01 -49.84
C VAL A 98 -0.97 -32.02 -50.20
N GLY A 99 -0.71 -30.74 -49.96
CA GLY A 99 -1.67 -29.64 -50.16
C GLY A 99 -2.34 -29.17 -48.87
N ASP A 100 -2.35 -29.97 -47.79
CA ASP A 100 -2.94 -29.56 -46.51
C ASP A 100 -2.25 -28.34 -45.93
N HIS A 101 -3.03 -27.43 -45.36
CA HIS A 101 -2.51 -26.31 -44.58
C HIS A 101 -2.33 -26.76 -43.12
N VAL A 102 -1.24 -26.33 -42.50
CA VAL A 102 -0.84 -26.78 -41.16
C VAL A 102 -0.36 -25.62 -40.29
N LEU A 103 -0.58 -25.77 -38.99
CA LEU A 103 0.07 -24.99 -37.92
C LEU A 103 1.15 -25.87 -37.25
N PRO A 104 2.13 -25.28 -36.53
CA PRO A 104 2.92 -26.01 -35.56
C PRO A 104 2.03 -26.68 -34.50
N ALA A 105 2.31 -27.94 -34.16
CA ALA A 105 1.59 -28.65 -33.11
C ALA A 105 1.96 -28.15 -31.69
N ASN A 106 3.18 -27.62 -31.52
CA ASN A 106 3.73 -27.08 -30.28
C ASN A 106 4.58 -25.82 -30.57
N ASP A 107 4.86 -25.03 -29.55
CA ASP A 107 5.77 -23.88 -29.62
C ASP A 107 7.24 -24.29 -29.87
N GLY A 108 8.06 -23.36 -30.35
CA GLY A 108 9.50 -23.57 -30.56
C GLY A 108 9.89 -24.33 -31.84
N LEU A 109 8.94 -24.64 -32.74
CA LEU A 109 9.21 -25.36 -34.00
C LEU A 109 10.13 -24.59 -34.98
N GLY A 110 10.27 -23.29 -34.79
CA GLY A 110 11.12 -22.41 -35.60
C GLY A 110 10.53 -22.17 -36.98
N THR A 111 9.44 -21.41 -37.05
CA THR A 111 8.66 -21.16 -38.27
C THR A 111 9.28 -20.10 -39.20
N TRP A 112 10.29 -19.35 -38.77
CA TRP A 112 10.98 -18.35 -39.59
C TRP A 112 11.97 -18.98 -40.57
N ARG A 113 11.43 -19.81 -41.48
CA ARG A 113 12.14 -20.44 -42.58
C ARG A 113 11.20 -20.65 -43.76
N SER A 114 11.75 -20.79 -44.96
CA SER A 114 10.98 -21.07 -46.18
C SER A 114 10.43 -22.51 -46.23
N HIS A 115 11.27 -23.50 -45.87
CA HIS A 115 10.91 -24.92 -45.88
C HIS A 115 11.55 -25.64 -44.68
N GLY A 116 10.95 -26.74 -44.24
CA GLY A 116 11.52 -27.62 -43.22
C GLY A 116 10.95 -29.05 -43.30
N HIS A 117 11.70 -30.01 -42.78
CA HIS A 117 11.22 -31.39 -42.53
C HIS A 117 10.83 -31.53 -41.06
N TYR A 118 9.62 -32.03 -40.81
CA TYR A 118 9.03 -32.16 -39.48
C TYR A 118 8.32 -33.50 -39.37
N LYS A 119 8.25 -34.11 -38.19
CA LYS A 119 7.45 -35.32 -37.98
C LYS A 119 5.97 -35.00 -38.17
N GLU A 120 5.18 -35.99 -38.57
CA GLU A 120 3.72 -35.85 -38.67
C GLU A 120 3.10 -35.30 -37.36
N SER A 121 3.60 -35.73 -36.19
CA SER A 121 3.14 -35.27 -34.88
C SER A 121 3.53 -33.83 -34.51
N GLU A 122 4.38 -33.17 -35.30
CA GLU A 122 4.84 -31.80 -35.06
C GLU A 122 4.02 -30.74 -35.84
N VAL A 123 3.10 -31.20 -36.69
CA VAL A 123 2.17 -30.36 -37.46
C VAL A 123 0.72 -30.64 -37.07
N PHE A 124 -0.13 -29.63 -37.16
CA PHE A 124 -1.57 -29.73 -36.88
C PHE A 124 -2.35 -29.25 -38.12
N PRO A 125 -3.11 -30.12 -38.80
CA PRO A 125 -3.87 -29.74 -40.00
C PRO A 125 -4.98 -28.75 -39.67
N ILE A 126 -5.18 -27.80 -40.56
CA ILE A 126 -6.25 -26.79 -40.49
C ILE A 126 -6.98 -26.69 -41.84
N ASP A 127 -8.13 -26.02 -41.80
CA ASP A 127 -8.93 -25.75 -42.98
C ASP A 127 -8.16 -24.87 -43.98
N LYS A 128 -7.97 -25.40 -45.19
CA LYS A 128 -7.15 -24.78 -46.25
C LYS A 128 -7.77 -23.53 -46.87
N ASP A 129 -9.07 -23.30 -46.69
CA ASP A 129 -9.76 -22.13 -47.24
C ASP A 129 -9.69 -20.90 -46.31
N LEU A 130 -9.04 -21.03 -45.15
CA LEU A 130 -8.78 -19.90 -44.25
C LEU A 130 -7.76 -18.92 -44.86
N PRO A 131 -7.99 -17.60 -44.76
CA PRO A 131 -7.00 -16.59 -45.17
C PRO A 131 -5.63 -16.85 -44.52
N ILE A 132 -4.57 -16.84 -45.31
CA ILE A 132 -3.21 -17.24 -44.88
C ILE A 132 -2.72 -16.41 -43.69
N GLU A 133 -3.00 -15.10 -43.70
CA GLU A 133 -2.64 -14.16 -42.65
C GLU A 133 -3.38 -14.44 -41.33
N ALA A 134 -4.64 -14.86 -41.41
CA ALA A 134 -5.43 -15.26 -40.25
C ALA A 134 -4.90 -16.57 -39.66
N SER A 135 -4.74 -17.58 -40.52
CA SER A 135 -4.14 -18.89 -40.21
C SER A 135 -2.78 -18.75 -39.54
N ALA A 136 -1.92 -17.83 -40.02
CA ALA A 136 -0.59 -17.61 -39.47
C ALA A 136 -0.57 -17.11 -38.01
N THR A 137 -1.71 -16.69 -37.47
CA THR A 137 -1.87 -16.27 -36.06
C THR A 137 -2.76 -17.19 -35.23
N LEU A 138 -3.32 -18.24 -35.84
CA LEU A 138 -4.36 -19.11 -35.27
C LEU A 138 -3.84 -20.06 -34.20
N GLN A 139 -2.52 -20.11 -33.96
CA GLN A 139 -1.91 -20.92 -32.90
C GLN A 139 -1.83 -20.17 -31.56
N ILE A 140 -1.45 -18.89 -31.52
CA ILE A 140 -1.19 -18.19 -30.24
C ILE A 140 -2.31 -17.22 -29.87
N ASN A 141 -2.58 -16.21 -30.72
CA ASN A 141 -3.29 -15.01 -30.25
C ASN A 141 -4.80 -15.22 -30.04
N PRO A 142 -5.58 -15.72 -31.03
CA PRO A 142 -6.99 -16.04 -30.81
C PRO A 142 -7.23 -17.19 -29.81
N PRO A 143 -6.46 -18.30 -29.79
CA PRO A 143 -6.54 -19.30 -28.73
C PRO A 143 -6.32 -18.75 -27.33
N THR A 144 -5.34 -17.87 -27.13
CA THR A 144 -5.11 -17.21 -25.83
C THR A 144 -6.35 -16.43 -25.38
N ALA A 145 -6.94 -15.62 -26.26
CA ALA A 145 -8.16 -14.87 -25.95
C ALA A 145 -9.35 -15.80 -25.65
N TYR A 146 -9.56 -16.82 -26.49
CA TYR A 146 -10.65 -17.80 -26.35
C TYR A 146 -10.57 -18.53 -25.00
N ARG A 147 -9.39 -19.05 -24.63
CA ARG A 147 -9.20 -19.85 -23.42
C ARG A 147 -9.33 -19.04 -22.14
N MET A 148 -8.75 -17.84 -22.09
CA MET A 148 -8.96 -16.95 -20.94
C MET A 148 -10.44 -16.61 -20.70
N LEU A 149 -11.24 -16.49 -21.77
CA LEU A 149 -12.68 -16.21 -21.71
C LEU A 149 -13.56 -17.46 -21.45
N LYS A 150 -13.00 -18.69 -21.44
CA LYS A 150 -13.75 -19.94 -21.25
C LYS A 150 -13.37 -20.68 -19.97
N ASP A 151 -12.09 -20.71 -19.62
CA ASP A 151 -11.55 -21.67 -18.65
C ASP A 151 -11.56 -21.16 -17.19
N PHE A 152 -11.55 -19.84 -16.96
CA PHE A 152 -11.36 -19.26 -15.61
C PHE A 152 -12.64 -18.82 -14.90
N VAL A 153 -13.63 -18.34 -15.64
CA VAL A 153 -14.91 -17.85 -15.12
C VAL A 153 -16.01 -18.27 -16.11
N ASN A 154 -17.10 -18.83 -15.59
CA ASN A 154 -18.29 -19.14 -16.38
C ASN A 154 -19.05 -17.83 -16.71
N LEU A 155 -18.58 -17.14 -17.75
CA LEU A 155 -19.14 -15.87 -18.23
C LEU A 155 -20.44 -16.09 -19.00
N LYS A 156 -21.49 -15.36 -18.60
CA LYS A 156 -22.80 -15.33 -19.24
C LYS A 156 -22.94 -14.08 -20.13
N PRO A 157 -23.82 -14.09 -21.14
CA PRO A 157 -24.21 -12.86 -21.84
C PRO A 157 -24.65 -11.77 -20.85
N GLY A 158 -24.18 -10.55 -21.05
CA GLY A 158 -24.40 -9.42 -20.15
C GLY A 158 -23.38 -9.24 -19.01
N ASP A 159 -22.58 -10.27 -18.66
CA ASP A 159 -21.45 -10.11 -17.73
C ASP A 159 -20.41 -9.13 -18.31
N THR A 160 -19.70 -8.41 -17.42
CA THR A 160 -18.65 -7.46 -17.80
C THR A 160 -17.26 -8.04 -17.55
N ILE A 161 -16.35 -7.86 -18.51
CA ILE A 161 -14.91 -8.10 -18.39
C ILE A 161 -14.13 -6.80 -18.59
N ILE A 162 -12.91 -6.73 -18.04
CA ILE A 162 -11.98 -5.62 -18.25
C ILE A 162 -10.62 -6.16 -18.71
N GLN A 163 -9.91 -5.44 -19.58
CA GLN A 163 -8.57 -5.83 -20.01
C GLN A 163 -7.62 -4.64 -20.15
N ASN A 164 -6.32 -4.84 -19.87
CA ASN A 164 -5.27 -3.90 -20.27
C ASN A 164 -4.52 -4.38 -21.52
N GLY A 165 -3.89 -3.44 -22.23
CA GLY A 165 -3.23 -3.74 -23.50
C GLY A 165 -4.22 -4.10 -24.61
N ALA A 166 -5.43 -3.54 -24.60
CA ALA A 166 -6.51 -3.91 -25.50
C ALA A 166 -6.20 -3.73 -27.00
N ASN A 167 -5.22 -2.88 -27.35
CA ASN A 167 -4.75 -2.69 -28.72
C ASN A 167 -3.83 -3.81 -29.24
N SER A 168 -3.45 -4.78 -28.40
CA SER A 168 -2.65 -5.97 -28.77
C SER A 168 -3.46 -6.96 -29.62
N ALA A 169 -2.78 -7.91 -30.28
CA ALA A 169 -3.45 -8.96 -31.06
C ALA A 169 -4.39 -9.82 -30.20
N VAL A 170 -3.98 -10.19 -28.99
CA VAL A 170 -4.86 -10.88 -28.02
C VAL A 170 -6.03 -9.98 -27.60
N GLY A 171 -5.77 -8.70 -27.28
CA GLY A 171 -6.81 -7.79 -26.83
C GLY A 171 -7.88 -7.47 -27.88
N ARG A 172 -7.48 -7.33 -29.15
CA ARG A 172 -8.38 -7.22 -30.31
C ARG A 172 -9.20 -8.50 -30.54
N ALA A 173 -8.64 -9.68 -30.25
CA ALA A 173 -9.38 -10.93 -30.29
C ALA A 173 -10.38 -11.05 -29.12
N VAL A 174 -10.00 -10.64 -27.89
CA VAL A 174 -10.89 -10.57 -26.73
C VAL A 174 -12.11 -9.71 -27.02
N ILE A 175 -11.94 -8.51 -27.61
CA ILE A 175 -13.05 -7.61 -27.98
C ILE A 175 -14.06 -8.32 -28.88
N GLN A 176 -13.58 -8.96 -29.95
CA GLN A 176 -14.44 -9.62 -30.94
C GLN A 176 -15.13 -10.87 -30.37
N ILE A 177 -14.42 -11.70 -29.59
CA ILE A 177 -15.01 -12.87 -28.93
C ILE A 177 -16.04 -12.43 -27.87
N CYS A 178 -15.81 -11.31 -27.17
CA CYS A 178 -16.80 -10.74 -26.25
C CYS A 178 -18.07 -10.28 -26.99
N ARG A 179 -17.91 -9.56 -28.11
CA ARG A 179 -19.04 -9.18 -29.00
C ARG A 179 -19.87 -10.41 -29.40
N LEU A 180 -19.21 -11.45 -29.91
CA LEU A 180 -19.85 -12.68 -30.37
C LEU A 180 -20.56 -13.48 -29.27
N ARG A 181 -20.09 -13.37 -28.02
CA ARG A 181 -20.69 -14.04 -26.85
C ARG A 181 -21.65 -13.16 -26.04
N GLY A 182 -21.92 -11.92 -26.49
CA GLY A 182 -22.76 -10.96 -25.77
C GLY A 182 -22.18 -10.49 -24.43
N ILE A 183 -20.86 -10.59 -24.25
CA ILE A 183 -20.13 -10.20 -23.04
C ILE A 183 -19.67 -8.74 -23.18
N LYS A 184 -19.83 -7.92 -22.14
CA LYS A 184 -19.43 -6.50 -22.17
C LYS A 184 -17.92 -6.38 -21.92
N SER A 185 -17.21 -5.68 -22.81
CA SER A 185 -15.76 -5.44 -22.70
C SER A 185 -15.43 -3.99 -22.34
N VAL A 186 -14.64 -3.81 -21.29
CA VAL A 186 -14.00 -2.54 -20.93
C VAL A 186 -12.51 -2.62 -21.26
N ASN A 187 -12.04 -1.73 -22.12
CA ASN A 187 -10.78 -1.90 -22.84
C ASN A 187 -9.79 -0.79 -22.49
N VAL A 188 -8.78 -1.12 -21.68
CA VAL A 188 -7.79 -0.16 -21.18
C VAL A 188 -6.59 -0.08 -22.13
N ILE A 189 -6.29 1.13 -22.57
CA ILE A 189 -5.17 1.46 -23.47
C ILE A 189 -4.26 2.55 -22.86
N ARG A 190 -3.05 2.67 -23.39
CA ARG A 190 -2.12 3.77 -23.03
C ARG A 190 -2.37 5.01 -23.89
N ASN A 191 -2.24 6.18 -23.27
CA ASN A 191 -2.14 7.49 -23.94
C ASN A 191 -1.11 7.45 -25.09
N ARG A 192 -1.44 8.09 -26.21
CA ARG A 192 -0.63 8.21 -27.43
C ARG A 192 -1.21 9.32 -28.32
N GLU A 193 -0.47 9.76 -29.33
CA GLU A 193 -0.88 10.81 -30.25
C GLU A 193 -2.16 10.44 -31.02
N ASN A 194 -2.22 9.24 -31.59
CA ASN A 194 -3.38 8.74 -32.35
C ASN A 194 -4.48 8.08 -31.49
N LEU A 195 -4.72 8.60 -30.28
CA LEU A 195 -5.66 8.00 -29.32
C LEU A 195 -7.09 7.89 -29.86
N SER A 196 -7.59 8.95 -30.52
CA SER A 196 -8.97 9.00 -31.03
C SER A 196 -9.24 7.99 -32.14
N GLU A 197 -8.30 7.84 -33.08
CA GLU A 197 -8.36 6.83 -34.14
C GLU A 197 -8.39 5.42 -33.54
N LEU A 198 -7.49 5.13 -32.58
CA LEU A 198 -7.44 3.84 -31.92
C LEU A 198 -8.71 3.53 -31.12
N ILE A 199 -9.36 4.53 -30.51
CA ILE A 199 -10.65 4.33 -29.83
C ILE A 199 -11.72 3.94 -30.86
N ASN A 200 -11.78 4.61 -32.01
CA ASN A 200 -12.72 4.30 -33.08
C ASN A 200 -12.48 2.90 -33.67
N ASP A 201 -11.23 2.53 -33.94
CA ASP A 201 -10.81 1.20 -34.37
C ASP A 201 -11.30 0.09 -33.41
N LEU A 202 -11.05 0.26 -32.11
CA LEU A 202 -11.43 -0.75 -31.12
C LEU A 202 -12.96 -0.82 -30.95
N LYS A 203 -13.66 0.32 -31.03
CA LYS A 203 -15.14 0.34 -31.08
C LYS A 203 -15.70 -0.35 -32.33
N ALA A 204 -15.08 -0.17 -33.50
CA ALA A 204 -15.47 -0.86 -34.73
C ALA A 204 -15.27 -2.39 -34.66
N LEU A 205 -14.37 -2.89 -33.81
CA LEU A 205 -14.24 -4.32 -33.50
C LEU A 205 -15.32 -4.83 -32.51
N GLY A 206 -16.08 -3.94 -31.85
CA GLY A 206 -17.13 -4.27 -30.88
C GLY A 206 -16.79 -3.95 -29.42
N ALA A 207 -15.79 -3.11 -29.15
CA ALA A 207 -15.50 -2.67 -27.78
C ALA A 207 -16.67 -1.82 -27.23
N ASN A 208 -17.17 -2.16 -26.04
CA ASN A 208 -18.23 -1.38 -25.41
C ASN A 208 -17.67 -0.07 -24.84
N GLU A 209 -16.64 -0.19 -24.00
CA GLU A 209 -15.89 0.94 -23.47
C GLU A 209 -14.42 0.84 -23.85
N VAL A 210 -13.81 1.98 -24.21
CA VAL A 210 -12.38 2.11 -24.47
C VAL A 210 -11.89 3.34 -23.72
N ILE A 211 -10.99 3.14 -22.76
CA ILE A 211 -10.53 4.17 -21.82
C ILE A 211 -9.02 4.06 -21.60
N THR A 212 -8.40 5.12 -21.10
CA THR A 212 -6.97 5.10 -20.79
C THR A 212 -6.71 4.65 -19.34
N ASP A 213 -5.48 4.18 -19.04
CA ASP A 213 -5.08 3.88 -17.64
C ASP A 213 -5.30 5.09 -16.70
N GLU A 214 -5.17 6.32 -17.21
CA GLU A 214 -5.41 7.56 -16.47
C GLU A 214 -6.89 7.85 -16.25
N GLN A 215 -7.74 7.64 -17.27
CA GLN A 215 -9.19 7.73 -17.13
C GLN A 215 -9.72 6.69 -16.14
N LEU A 216 -9.20 5.45 -16.19
CA LEU A 216 -9.53 4.41 -15.20
C LEU A 216 -9.15 4.82 -13.78
N ALA A 217 -7.97 5.43 -13.60
CA ALA A 217 -7.47 5.86 -12.29
C ALA A 217 -8.16 7.11 -11.72
N LYS A 218 -8.61 8.04 -12.57
CA LYS A 218 -9.20 9.33 -12.16
C LYS A 218 -10.73 9.37 -12.34
N GLU A 219 -11.19 9.24 -13.58
CA GLU A 219 -12.56 9.53 -14.01
C GLU A 219 -13.53 8.36 -13.75
N TYR A 220 -13.08 7.13 -13.97
CA TYR A 220 -13.88 5.91 -13.82
C TYR A 220 -13.67 5.20 -12.47
N ARG A 221 -12.88 5.81 -11.58
CA ARG A 221 -12.55 5.25 -10.26
C ARG A 221 -13.82 5.00 -9.44
N GLY A 222 -14.18 3.73 -9.26
CA GLY A 222 -15.40 3.32 -8.58
C GLY A 222 -16.69 3.50 -9.37
N LYS A 223 -16.62 3.90 -10.65
CA LYS A 223 -17.74 3.79 -11.61
C LYS A 223 -17.79 2.37 -12.21
N ILE A 224 -16.65 1.85 -12.65
CA ILE A 224 -16.52 0.45 -13.09
C ILE A 224 -16.40 -0.43 -11.85
N LYS A 225 -17.41 -1.28 -11.64
CA LYS A 225 -17.55 -2.21 -10.51
C LYS A 225 -18.11 -3.53 -11.01
N ASP A 226 -18.03 -4.54 -10.14
CA ASP A 226 -18.64 -5.85 -10.30
C ASP A 226 -18.24 -6.61 -11.58
N VAL A 227 -17.03 -6.30 -12.07
CA VAL A 227 -16.40 -6.99 -13.20
C VAL A 227 -16.11 -8.45 -12.83
N ARG A 228 -16.45 -9.38 -13.72
CA ARG A 228 -16.29 -10.83 -13.52
C ARG A 228 -14.88 -11.32 -13.78
N LEU A 229 -14.27 -10.83 -14.85
CA LEU A 229 -12.97 -11.27 -15.32
C LEU A 229 -12.13 -10.05 -15.72
N ALA A 230 -10.91 -9.98 -15.22
CA ALA A 230 -9.89 -9.02 -15.59
C ALA A 230 -8.76 -9.73 -16.33
N LEU A 231 -8.33 -9.20 -17.48
CA LEU A 231 -7.25 -9.77 -18.29
C LEU A 231 -6.04 -8.83 -18.26
N ASN A 232 -4.90 -9.34 -17.79
CA ASN A 232 -3.69 -8.57 -17.54
C ASN A 232 -2.51 -9.08 -18.37
N CYS A 233 -1.97 -8.23 -19.25
CA CYS A 233 -0.70 -8.46 -19.93
C CYS A 233 0.37 -7.40 -19.63
N VAL A 234 0.02 -6.32 -18.93
CA VAL A 234 0.94 -5.20 -18.66
C VAL A 234 1.68 -5.37 -17.33
N ALA A 235 1.04 -5.89 -16.28
CA ALA A 235 1.53 -5.88 -14.88
C ALA A 235 1.69 -4.46 -14.30
N GLY A 236 2.35 -4.34 -13.13
CA GLY A 236 2.47 -3.09 -12.37
C GLY A 236 1.13 -2.50 -11.93
N ARG A 237 1.10 -1.18 -11.72
CA ARG A 237 -0.09 -0.41 -11.35
C ARG A 237 -1.30 -0.58 -12.27
N SER A 238 -1.13 -0.93 -13.55
CA SER A 238 -2.26 -1.22 -14.44
C SER A 238 -3.03 -2.47 -13.95
N ALA A 239 -2.33 -3.51 -13.47
CA ALA A 239 -2.95 -4.68 -12.85
C ALA A 239 -3.71 -4.34 -11.56
N LEU A 240 -3.17 -3.43 -10.73
CA LEU A 240 -3.84 -2.93 -9.53
C LEU A 240 -5.17 -2.25 -9.86
N LEU A 241 -5.19 -1.41 -10.90
CA LEU A 241 -6.41 -0.75 -11.38
C LEU A 241 -7.45 -1.77 -11.85
N LEU A 242 -7.06 -2.71 -12.74
CA LEU A 242 -7.94 -3.79 -13.20
C LEU A 242 -8.54 -4.57 -12.02
N ALA A 243 -7.70 -5.10 -11.13
CA ALA A 243 -8.13 -5.91 -9.99
C ALA A 243 -9.02 -5.15 -9.00
N SER A 244 -8.92 -3.82 -8.92
CA SER A 244 -9.79 -3.00 -8.06
C SER A 244 -11.25 -2.96 -8.53
N THR A 245 -11.49 -3.14 -9.83
CA THR A 245 -12.84 -3.14 -10.44
C THR A 245 -13.61 -4.45 -10.25
N LEU A 246 -12.91 -5.55 -9.92
CA LEU A 246 -13.51 -6.88 -9.80
C LEU A 246 -14.64 -6.94 -8.76
N GLY A 247 -15.68 -7.70 -9.08
CA GLY A 247 -16.80 -8.01 -8.20
C GLY A 247 -16.49 -9.12 -7.20
N PHE A 248 -17.50 -9.52 -6.44
CA PHE A 248 -17.40 -10.70 -5.57
C PHE A 248 -17.08 -11.95 -6.42
N ARG A 249 -16.04 -12.70 -6.03
CA ARG A 249 -15.50 -13.86 -6.77
C ARG A 249 -15.04 -13.59 -8.20
N GLY A 250 -14.78 -12.32 -8.55
CA GLY A 250 -14.16 -11.98 -9.82
C GLY A 250 -12.72 -12.51 -9.92
N CYS A 251 -12.27 -12.87 -11.12
CA CYS A 251 -10.90 -13.35 -11.34
C CYS A 251 -10.07 -12.36 -12.15
N MET A 252 -8.79 -12.16 -11.82
CA MET A 252 -7.81 -11.56 -12.74
C MET A 252 -6.86 -12.64 -13.25
N VAL A 253 -6.84 -12.82 -14.58
CA VAL A 253 -5.96 -13.72 -15.30
C VAL A 253 -4.79 -12.93 -15.86
N THR A 254 -3.58 -13.27 -15.45
CA THR A 254 -2.35 -12.68 -15.98
C THR A 254 -1.71 -13.62 -17.00
N TYR A 255 -1.51 -13.13 -18.22
CA TYR A 255 -0.94 -13.90 -19.34
C TYR A 255 0.30 -13.22 -19.96
N GLY A 256 0.72 -12.07 -19.41
CA GLY A 256 1.90 -11.33 -19.85
C GLY A 256 2.33 -10.28 -18.81
N GLY A 257 3.54 -9.73 -18.98
CA GLY A 257 4.12 -8.73 -18.09
C GLY A 257 4.92 -7.68 -18.84
N MET A 258 4.30 -7.02 -19.82
CA MET A 258 4.97 -6.13 -20.79
C MET A 258 5.64 -4.91 -20.14
N SER A 259 5.23 -4.46 -18.95
CA SER A 259 5.92 -3.40 -18.21
C SER A 259 7.24 -3.85 -17.56
N ARG A 260 7.51 -5.16 -17.53
CA ARG A 260 8.61 -5.81 -16.77
C ARG A 260 8.58 -5.55 -15.25
N LYS A 261 7.52 -4.92 -14.71
CA LYS A 261 7.30 -4.72 -13.28
C LYS A 261 6.49 -5.89 -12.68
N PRO A 262 6.63 -6.19 -11.37
CA PRO A 262 5.73 -7.10 -10.67
C PRO A 262 4.26 -6.67 -10.77
N SER A 263 3.29 -7.59 -10.64
CA SER A 263 1.87 -7.22 -10.61
C SER A 263 1.47 -6.74 -9.22
N GLU A 264 0.94 -5.52 -9.13
CA GLU A 264 0.39 -4.95 -7.89
C GLU A 264 -1.06 -5.40 -7.70
N VAL A 265 -1.47 -5.67 -6.44
CA VAL A 265 -2.76 -6.30 -6.13
C VAL A 265 -3.46 -5.57 -4.97
N PRO A 266 -4.76 -5.24 -5.08
CA PRO A 266 -5.46 -4.50 -4.04
C PRO A 266 -5.89 -5.44 -2.91
N THR A 267 -5.29 -5.27 -1.73
CA THR A 267 -5.52 -6.10 -0.53
C THR A 267 -6.98 -6.21 -0.11
N GLY A 268 -7.69 -5.08 -0.11
CA GLY A 268 -9.09 -5.01 0.33
C GLY A 268 -10.02 -5.89 -0.51
N PRO A 269 -10.11 -5.69 -1.83
CA PRO A 269 -10.79 -6.60 -2.74
C PRO A 269 -10.39 -8.07 -2.56
N LEU A 270 -9.10 -8.37 -2.42
CA LEU A 270 -8.65 -9.75 -2.28
C LEU A 270 -9.23 -10.44 -1.03
N ILE A 271 -9.22 -9.77 0.12
CA ILE A 271 -9.73 -10.32 1.39
C ILE A 271 -11.27 -10.27 1.43
N PHE A 272 -11.88 -9.13 1.06
CA PHE A 272 -13.29 -8.84 1.35
C PHE A 272 -14.25 -9.17 0.18
N LYS A 273 -13.73 -9.28 -1.06
CA LYS A 273 -14.51 -9.69 -2.24
C LYS A 273 -14.20 -11.13 -2.72
N ASP A 274 -13.28 -11.89 -2.09
CA ASP A 274 -12.89 -13.24 -2.57
C ASP A 274 -12.46 -13.23 -4.05
N ILE A 275 -11.79 -12.16 -4.50
CA ILE A 275 -11.26 -12.12 -5.87
C ILE A 275 -10.10 -13.12 -6.01
N ARG A 276 -9.93 -13.68 -7.21
CA ARG A 276 -8.92 -14.71 -7.47
C ARG A 276 -7.89 -14.20 -8.47
N LEU A 277 -6.62 -14.48 -8.22
CA LEU A 277 -5.57 -14.28 -9.22
C LEU A 277 -5.15 -15.63 -9.80
N ALA A 278 -4.98 -15.66 -11.12
CA ALA A 278 -4.48 -16.82 -11.84
C ALA A 278 -3.47 -16.41 -12.91
N GLY A 279 -2.51 -17.29 -13.19
CA GLY A 279 -1.67 -17.20 -14.38
C GLY A 279 -2.25 -18.03 -15.51
N PHE A 280 -2.12 -17.58 -16.75
CA PHE A 280 -2.42 -18.39 -17.95
C PHE A 280 -1.20 -18.45 -18.86
N TRP A 281 -0.87 -19.66 -19.33
CA TRP A 281 0.27 -19.90 -20.23
C TRP A 281 -0.14 -20.94 -21.28
N LEU A 282 -0.38 -20.48 -22.51
CA LEU A 282 -0.91 -21.31 -23.60
C LEU A 282 -0.06 -22.54 -23.97
N PRO A 283 1.30 -22.49 -23.98
CA PRO A 283 2.12 -23.67 -24.26
C PRO A 283 1.84 -24.83 -23.29
N ARG A 284 1.62 -24.54 -22.01
CA ARG A 284 1.20 -25.55 -21.02
C ARG A 284 -0.19 -26.09 -21.33
N TRP A 285 -1.14 -25.23 -21.70
CA TRP A 285 -2.47 -25.69 -22.11
C TRP A 285 -2.38 -26.67 -23.29
N TYR A 286 -1.56 -26.36 -24.31
CA TYR A 286 -1.32 -27.28 -25.42
C TYR A 286 -0.62 -28.58 -25.02
N GLN A 287 0.30 -28.58 -24.05
CA GLN A 287 0.90 -29.81 -23.53
C GLN A 287 -0.15 -30.70 -22.85
N GLU A 288 -0.98 -30.11 -21.98
CA GLU A 288 -2.06 -30.81 -21.26
C GLU A 288 -3.20 -31.27 -22.19
N HIS A 289 -3.42 -30.59 -23.32
CA HIS A 289 -4.55 -30.81 -24.24
C HIS A 289 -4.12 -31.20 -25.66
N SER A 290 -2.90 -31.74 -25.82
CA SER A 290 -2.21 -31.88 -27.12
C SER A 290 -3.00 -32.63 -28.19
N SER A 291 -3.74 -33.67 -27.79
CA SER A 291 -4.55 -34.57 -28.63
C SER A 291 -6.04 -34.58 -28.28
N THR A 292 -6.55 -33.60 -27.52
CA THR A 292 -7.94 -33.60 -27.04
C THR A 292 -8.93 -33.04 -28.07
N GLU A 293 -10.20 -33.48 -27.97
CA GLU A 293 -11.31 -32.89 -28.73
C GLU A 293 -11.51 -31.40 -28.38
N GLU A 294 -11.17 -30.94 -27.17
CA GLU A 294 -11.25 -29.52 -26.81
C GLU A 294 -10.32 -28.62 -27.64
N ARG A 295 -9.14 -29.13 -28.02
CA ARG A 295 -8.23 -28.42 -28.93
C ARG A 295 -8.82 -28.33 -30.33
N LYS A 296 -9.38 -29.44 -30.85
CA LYS A 296 -10.05 -29.46 -32.16
C LYS A 296 -11.24 -28.51 -32.17
N GLN A 297 -12.13 -28.59 -31.18
CA GLN A 297 -13.29 -27.70 -31.02
C GLN A 297 -12.88 -26.22 -31.03
N MET A 298 -11.86 -25.85 -30.26
CA MET A 298 -11.36 -24.47 -30.22
C MET A 298 -10.92 -23.97 -31.59
N ILE A 299 -10.12 -24.76 -32.31
CA ILE A 299 -9.64 -24.40 -33.65
C ILE A 299 -10.80 -24.35 -34.64
N THR A 300 -11.76 -25.28 -34.58
CA THR A 300 -12.96 -25.29 -35.43
C THR A 300 -13.84 -24.06 -35.21
N GLU A 301 -14.16 -23.70 -33.97
CA GLU A 301 -14.97 -22.50 -33.64
C GLU A 301 -14.28 -21.21 -34.12
N LEU A 302 -12.98 -21.05 -33.81
CA LEU A 302 -12.20 -19.90 -34.26
C LEU A 302 -12.12 -19.82 -35.80
N SER A 303 -11.93 -20.96 -36.46
CA SER A 303 -11.91 -21.05 -37.94
C SER A 303 -13.26 -20.66 -38.54
N GLY A 304 -14.37 -21.07 -37.93
CA GLY A 304 -15.72 -20.69 -38.35
C GLY A 304 -15.94 -19.17 -38.28
N TRP A 305 -15.53 -18.52 -37.19
CA TRP A 305 -15.62 -17.05 -37.06
C TRP A 305 -14.67 -16.29 -37.99
N ILE A 306 -13.52 -16.87 -38.35
CA ILE A 306 -12.61 -16.30 -39.35
C ILE A 306 -13.23 -16.41 -40.75
N LYS A 307 -13.77 -17.58 -41.12
CA LYS A 307 -14.44 -17.82 -42.42
C LYS A 307 -15.64 -16.91 -42.64
N SER A 308 -16.43 -16.64 -41.60
CA SER A 308 -17.58 -15.73 -41.69
C SER A 308 -17.21 -14.24 -41.63
N GLY A 309 -15.94 -13.88 -41.41
CA GLY A 309 -15.48 -12.49 -41.28
C GLY A 309 -15.88 -11.81 -39.96
N GLU A 310 -16.43 -12.58 -39.01
CA GLU A 310 -16.82 -12.14 -37.67
C GLU A 310 -15.61 -11.89 -36.76
N LEU A 311 -14.60 -12.78 -36.83
CA LEU A 311 -13.32 -12.64 -36.16
C LEU A 311 -12.25 -12.20 -37.17
N ARG A 312 -12.00 -10.89 -37.21
CA ARG A 312 -11.03 -10.27 -38.11
C ARG A 312 -9.63 -10.25 -37.48
N SER A 313 -8.62 -10.58 -38.28
CA SER A 313 -7.22 -10.51 -37.89
C SER A 313 -6.73 -9.07 -37.75
N ALA A 314 -5.60 -8.89 -37.06
CA ALA A 314 -4.92 -7.59 -37.00
C ALA A 314 -4.38 -7.18 -38.38
N SER A 315 -4.13 -5.88 -38.57
CA SER A 315 -3.41 -5.37 -39.74
C SER A 315 -1.97 -5.89 -39.74
N PHE A 316 -1.55 -6.47 -40.88
CA PHE A 316 -0.21 -7.00 -41.07
C PHE A 316 0.64 -6.09 -41.96
N GLU A 317 1.94 -6.07 -41.69
CA GLU A 317 2.95 -5.57 -42.61
C GLU A 317 3.77 -6.77 -43.11
N LYS A 318 3.66 -7.05 -44.42
CA LYS A 318 4.34 -8.18 -45.06
C LYS A 318 5.78 -7.78 -45.39
N ARG A 319 6.75 -8.60 -44.99
CA ARG A 319 8.18 -8.43 -45.32
C ARG A 319 8.77 -9.74 -45.81
N SER A 320 9.78 -9.66 -46.69
CA SER A 320 10.56 -10.85 -47.04
C SER A 320 11.37 -11.34 -45.83
N ILE A 321 11.64 -12.63 -45.76
CA ILE A 321 12.61 -13.21 -44.81
C ILE A 321 14.03 -12.64 -44.99
N ASP A 322 14.32 -12.09 -46.17
CA ASP A 322 15.56 -11.37 -46.43
C ASP A 322 15.67 -10.07 -45.60
N ASP A 323 14.55 -9.37 -45.38
CA ASP A 323 14.44 -8.11 -44.63
C ASP A 323 14.18 -8.31 -43.12
N HIS A 324 14.72 -9.40 -42.58
CA HIS A 324 14.51 -9.81 -41.18
C HIS A 324 14.94 -8.77 -40.13
N ALA A 325 16.02 -8.02 -40.38
CA ALA A 325 16.50 -7.01 -39.44
C ALA A 325 15.48 -5.88 -39.22
N ALA A 326 14.96 -5.29 -40.32
CA ALA A 326 13.94 -4.24 -40.24
C ALA A 326 12.60 -4.78 -39.70
N ALA A 327 12.24 -6.03 -40.02
CA ALA A 327 11.05 -6.68 -39.46
C ALA A 327 11.15 -6.84 -37.92
N LEU A 328 12.32 -7.23 -37.40
CA LEU A 328 12.58 -7.38 -35.96
C LEU A 328 12.63 -6.03 -35.23
N GLU A 329 13.26 -5.02 -35.83
CA GLU A 329 13.29 -3.65 -35.30
C GLU A 329 11.88 -3.04 -35.26
N ALA A 330 11.13 -3.15 -36.35
CA ALA A 330 9.74 -2.70 -36.41
C ALA A 330 8.87 -3.40 -35.36
N ALA A 331 8.99 -4.73 -35.19
CA ALA A 331 8.25 -5.47 -34.17
C ALA A 331 8.65 -5.15 -32.72
N ALA A 332 9.84 -4.61 -32.49
CA ALA A 332 10.31 -4.19 -31.17
C ALA A 332 9.84 -2.77 -30.78
N VAL A 333 9.66 -1.87 -31.76
CA VAL A 333 9.40 -0.44 -31.54
C VAL A 333 7.99 0.01 -31.94
N LYS A 334 7.42 -0.55 -33.01
CA LYS A 334 6.10 -0.17 -33.57
C LYS A 334 5.04 -1.23 -33.22
N PHE A 335 3.89 -0.77 -32.71
CA PHE A 335 2.81 -1.63 -32.17
C PHE A 335 1.47 -1.45 -32.90
N ASP A 336 1.47 -0.77 -34.05
CA ASP A 336 0.32 -0.45 -34.89
C ASP A 336 0.01 -1.57 -35.91
N LYS A 337 1.04 -2.17 -36.50
CA LYS A 337 0.93 -3.29 -37.47
C LYS A 337 1.79 -4.48 -37.06
N LYS A 338 1.24 -5.69 -37.20
CA LYS A 338 1.96 -6.93 -36.87
C LYS A 338 2.86 -7.34 -38.05
N GLN A 339 4.16 -7.49 -37.80
CA GLN A 339 5.12 -7.89 -38.83
C GLN A 339 4.93 -9.37 -39.20
N LEU A 340 4.93 -9.67 -40.50
CA LEU A 340 4.64 -10.99 -41.06
C LEU A 340 5.64 -11.33 -42.18
N PHE A 341 6.39 -12.42 -42.03
CA PHE A 341 7.25 -12.92 -43.11
C PHE A 341 6.42 -13.60 -44.20
N GLY A 342 6.60 -13.19 -45.46
CA GLY A 342 5.88 -13.68 -46.65
C GLY A 342 6.56 -13.28 -47.97
N ARG A 343 5.92 -13.54 -49.13
CA ARG A 343 6.45 -13.20 -50.47
C ARG A 343 5.45 -12.37 -51.29
N ASP A 344 5.95 -11.55 -52.20
CA ASP A 344 5.23 -10.42 -52.85
C ASP A 344 4.19 -10.78 -53.92
N SER A 345 3.16 -9.93 -54.04
CA SER A 345 2.43 -9.56 -55.28
C SER A 345 1.46 -8.39 -54.99
N PRO A 346 1.09 -7.49 -55.94
CA PRO A 346 0.74 -6.10 -55.60
C PRO A 346 -0.75 -5.68 -55.65
N LEU A 347 -0.99 -4.48 -55.11
CA LEU A 347 -2.00 -3.44 -55.43
C LEU A 347 -3.49 -3.80 -55.57
N GLY A 348 -4.30 -3.15 -54.71
CA GLY A 348 -5.76 -3.31 -54.60
C GLY A 348 -6.62 -2.51 -55.58
N LEU A 349 -7.92 -2.46 -55.27
CA LEU A 349 -8.94 -1.64 -55.92
C LEU A 349 -10.15 -1.43 -54.99
N THR A 350 -10.76 -0.25 -55.06
CA THR A 350 -11.87 0.22 -54.22
C THR A 350 -13.12 0.41 -55.09
N VAL A 351 -14.31 -0.03 -54.65
CA VAL A 351 -15.60 0.38 -55.25
C VAL A 351 -16.69 0.54 -54.18
N THR A 352 -17.50 1.59 -54.34
CA THR A 352 -18.62 2.01 -53.48
C THR A 352 -19.96 1.59 -54.08
N LEU A 353 -21.00 1.34 -53.28
CA LEU A 353 -22.40 1.50 -53.71
C LEU A 353 -23.38 1.72 -52.54
N MET A 354 -24.32 2.65 -52.72
CA MET A 354 -25.47 2.92 -51.84
C MET A 354 -26.65 1.99 -52.17
N LEU A 355 -27.62 1.84 -51.24
CA LEU A 355 -29.04 2.10 -51.50
C LEU A 355 -29.90 2.16 -50.21
N VAL A 356 -31.18 2.54 -50.36
CA VAL A 356 -32.08 3.12 -49.34
C VAL A 356 -33.43 2.38 -49.27
N ALA A 357 -34.06 2.28 -48.08
CA ALA A 357 -35.53 2.26 -47.79
C ALA A 357 -35.76 1.85 -46.32
N LEU A 358 -36.45 2.63 -45.47
CA LEU A 358 -37.91 2.71 -45.24
C LEU A 358 -38.57 1.38 -44.79
N ALA A 359 -39.52 1.29 -43.84
CA ALA A 359 -39.96 2.14 -42.71
C ALA A 359 -41.11 1.41 -41.93
N VAL A 360 -41.65 2.08 -40.87
CA VAL A 360 -43.08 2.11 -40.44
C VAL A 360 -43.52 1.31 -39.17
N ARG A 361 -43.90 2.09 -38.12
CA ARG A 361 -44.97 1.89 -37.09
C ARG A 361 -44.94 0.63 -36.18
N SER A 362 -45.66 0.55 -35.05
CA SER A 362 -46.63 1.44 -34.36
C SER A 362 -46.73 1.08 -32.87
N ASP A 363 -47.13 2.06 -32.04
CA ASP A 363 -48.08 2.01 -30.89
C ASP A 363 -48.07 0.82 -29.88
N GLY A 364 -48.31 0.98 -28.57
CA GLY A 364 -48.67 2.15 -27.77
C GLY A 364 -49.42 1.71 -26.48
N ILE A 365 -49.81 2.69 -25.64
CA ILE A 365 -50.88 2.64 -24.61
C ILE A 365 -50.55 2.09 -23.18
N SER A 366 -50.47 3.08 -22.29
CA SER A 366 -50.77 3.18 -20.84
C SER A 366 -51.95 2.34 -20.27
N PHE A 367 -51.93 2.01 -18.97
CA PHE A 367 -52.93 2.37 -17.90
C PHE A 367 -52.48 1.70 -16.58
N ALA A 368 -52.09 2.45 -15.53
CA ALA A 368 -52.89 3.10 -14.47
C ALA A 368 -53.48 2.15 -13.39
N ALA A 369 -53.39 2.61 -12.12
CA ALA A 369 -53.85 1.96 -10.88
C ALA A 369 -55.39 2.18 -10.65
N PRO A 370 -56.05 2.06 -9.46
CA PRO A 370 -55.57 1.99 -8.04
C PRO A 370 -56.44 1.13 -7.05
N LYS A 371 -56.38 1.48 -5.75
CA LYS A 371 -57.33 1.22 -4.60
C LYS A 371 -56.99 0.07 -3.64
N THR A 372 -56.42 0.32 -2.44
CA THR A 372 -57.00 0.82 -1.15
C THR A 372 -57.81 -0.20 -0.34
N TRP A 373 -57.53 -0.35 0.97
CA TRP A 373 -58.52 -0.18 2.06
C TRP A 373 -57.87 -0.16 3.48
N GLN A 374 -58.67 0.21 4.49
CA GLN A 374 -58.30 0.35 5.92
C GLN A 374 -59.10 -0.65 6.81
N CYS A 375 -59.17 -0.65 8.15
CA CYS A 375 -58.71 0.26 9.21
C CYS A 375 -58.69 -0.44 10.61
N LYS A 376 -58.03 0.17 11.60
CA LYS A 376 -58.33 0.16 13.07
C LYS A 376 -58.49 -1.16 13.87
N GLN A 377 -57.85 -1.20 15.04
CA GLN A 377 -58.55 -1.01 16.34
C GLN A 377 -57.60 -0.51 17.46
N MET A 378 -58.17 -0.05 18.59
CA MET A 378 -57.52 0.64 19.71
C MET A 378 -57.81 -0.06 21.07
N LEU A 379 -57.19 0.47 22.14
CA LEU A 379 -57.48 0.33 23.59
C LEU A 379 -56.69 -0.76 24.34
N ALA A 380 -56.28 -0.62 25.61
CA ALA A 380 -56.06 0.57 26.48
C ALA A 380 -55.38 0.17 27.83
N PHE A 381 -55.13 1.17 28.70
CA PHE A 381 -54.99 1.13 30.18
C PHE A 381 -53.62 0.88 30.90
N ARG A 382 -53.09 2.00 31.42
CA ARG A 382 -52.63 2.33 32.81
C ARG A 382 -51.53 1.56 33.58
N ASN A 383 -50.65 2.41 34.13
CA ASN A 383 -50.08 2.46 35.48
C ASN A 383 -49.22 1.30 36.02
N GLY A 384 -47.99 1.63 36.42
CA GLY A 384 -47.11 0.75 37.19
C GLY A 384 -45.70 1.33 37.36
N MET A 385 -45.57 2.47 38.04
CA MET A 385 -44.27 3.10 38.30
C MET A 385 -43.52 2.37 39.44
N LEU A 386 -43.03 1.17 39.13
CA LEU A 386 -42.12 0.41 39.99
C LEU A 386 -40.68 0.92 39.79
N PHE A 387 -40.01 1.26 40.88
CA PHE A 387 -38.58 1.54 40.90
C PHE A 387 -37.79 0.25 40.61
N ALA A 388 -37.62 -0.05 39.32
CA ALA A 388 -36.77 -1.15 38.89
C ALA A 388 -35.33 -0.91 39.34
N ARG A 389 -34.72 -1.92 39.97
CA ARG A 389 -33.27 -1.95 40.17
C ARG A 389 -32.59 -1.80 38.80
N ARG A 390 -31.42 -1.16 38.80
CA ARG A 390 -30.61 -0.90 37.59
C ARG A 390 -29.21 -1.48 37.80
N ILE A 391 -28.68 -2.08 36.74
CA ILE A 391 -27.33 -2.62 36.69
C ILE A 391 -26.43 -1.55 36.09
N CYS A 392 -25.56 -0.99 36.93
CA CYS A 392 -24.60 0.04 36.55
C CYS A 392 -23.43 -0.61 35.78
N ALA A 393 -23.50 -0.59 34.45
CA ALA A 393 -22.52 -1.17 33.56
C ALA A 393 -21.50 -0.11 33.09
N LYS A 394 -20.24 -0.51 32.92
CA LYS A 394 -19.18 0.34 32.35
C LYS A 394 -18.85 -0.12 30.93
N GLN A 395 -18.66 0.79 29.99
CA GLN A 395 -18.35 0.48 28.58
C GLN A 395 -17.36 1.49 27.95
N LEU A 396 -16.53 1.02 27.02
CA LEU A 396 -15.59 1.84 26.25
C LEU A 396 -16.19 2.18 24.87
N VAL A 397 -16.57 3.44 24.68
CA VAL A 397 -17.37 3.92 23.55
C VAL A 397 -16.59 4.90 22.69
N TYR A 398 -16.74 4.80 21.37
CA TYR A 398 -16.26 5.77 20.40
C TYR A 398 -17.45 6.32 19.59
N SER A 399 -17.47 7.64 19.38
CA SER A 399 -18.57 8.36 18.72
C SER A 399 -18.20 8.90 17.32
N GLU A 400 -16.94 8.75 16.93
CA GLU A 400 -16.36 9.15 15.65
C GLU A 400 -15.24 8.15 15.28
N TYR A 401 -14.66 8.26 14.07
CA TYR A 401 -13.51 7.45 13.67
C TYR A 401 -12.21 8.25 13.79
N GLY A 402 -11.13 7.62 14.27
CA GLY A 402 -9.86 8.30 14.49
C GLY A 402 -8.89 7.52 15.39
N ASP A 403 -7.97 8.26 16.03
CA ASP A 403 -6.98 7.72 16.96
C ASP A 403 -7.66 7.07 18.19
N PRO A 404 -7.58 5.73 18.39
CA PRO A 404 -8.27 5.04 19.47
C PRO A 404 -7.90 5.57 20.87
N ALA A 405 -6.69 6.08 21.05
CA ALA A 405 -6.23 6.64 22.33
C ALA A 405 -6.92 7.98 22.69
N LYS A 406 -7.58 8.64 21.73
CA LYS A 406 -8.23 9.95 21.91
C LYS A 406 -9.74 9.88 21.90
N ILE A 407 -10.32 8.99 21.08
CA ILE A 407 -11.76 8.98 20.81
C ILE A 407 -12.54 7.93 21.63
N VAL A 408 -11.85 6.92 22.17
CA VAL A 408 -12.47 5.91 23.05
C VAL A 408 -12.60 6.51 24.46
N LYS A 409 -13.84 6.60 24.95
CA LYS A 409 -14.18 7.15 26.26
C LYS A 409 -14.87 6.11 27.12
N LEU A 410 -14.56 6.11 28.41
CA LEU A 410 -15.32 5.34 29.38
C LEU A 410 -16.68 5.99 29.61
N GLN A 411 -17.74 5.21 29.44
CA GLN A 411 -19.12 5.61 29.74
C GLN A 411 -19.72 4.61 30.74
N THR A 412 -20.44 5.13 31.73
CA THR A 412 -21.33 4.34 32.59
C THR A 412 -22.74 4.36 31.99
N VAL A 413 -23.40 3.21 31.94
CA VAL A 413 -24.79 3.07 31.46
C VAL A 413 -25.61 2.21 32.42
N ASP A 414 -26.86 2.62 32.64
CA ASP A 414 -27.82 1.84 33.41
C ASP A 414 -28.53 0.83 32.49
N LEU A 415 -28.36 -0.46 32.80
CA LEU A 415 -29.16 -1.53 32.22
C LEU A 415 -30.35 -1.86 33.16
N PRO A 416 -31.53 -2.23 32.65
CA PRO A 416 -32.59 -2.80 33.47
C PRO A 416 -32.11 -4.04 34.24
N ASP A 417 -32.54 -4.27 35.48
CA ASP A 417 -32.12 -5.46 36.23
C ASP A 417 -32.70 -6.79 35.68
N THR A 418 -33.73 -6.72 34.83
CA THR A 418 -34.28 -7.87 34.11
C THR A 418 -34.05 -7.68 32.60
N PRO A 419 -33.38 -8.62 31.89
CA PRO A 419 -33.23 -8.54 30.44
C PRO A 419 -34.59 -8.68 29.72
N PRO A 420 -34.80 -7.98 28.59
CA PRO A 420 -36.03 -8.09 27.80
C PRO A 420 -36.32 -9.50 27.29
N ALA A 421 -37.56 -9.76 26.85
CA ALA A 421 -37.92 -11.04 26.23
C ALA A 421 -37.02 -11.35 25.02
N GLY A 422 -36.47 -12.56 24.96
CA GLY A 422 -35.48 -13.00 23.95
C GLY A 422 -34.05 -12.46 24.14
N TYR A 423 -33.77 -11.73 25.23
CA TYR A 423 -32.43 -11.24 25.57
C TYR A 423 -31.85 -11.98 26.79
N VAL A 424 -30.53 -12.00 26.87
CA VAL A 424 -29.74 -12.47 28.01
C VAL A 424 -28.87 -11.33 28.55
N HIS A 425 -28.70 -11.28 29.87
CA HIS A 425 -27.71 -10.43 30.52
C HIS A 425 -26.41 -11.21 30.63
N VAL A 426 -25.40 -10.76 29.88
CA VAL A 426 -24.04 -11.29 29.94
C VAL A 426 -23.17 -10.33 30.75
N LYS A 427 -22.45 -10.89 31.72
CA LYS A 427 -21.33 -10.23 32.38
C LYS A 427 -20.04 -10.64 31.69
N TRP A 428 -19.35 -9.67 31.10
CA TRP A 428 -18.12 -9.91 30.35
C TRP A 428 -16.92 -9.91 31.32
N LEU A 429 -16.18 -11.01 31.32
CA LEU A 429 -15.13 -11.30 32.31
C LEU A 429 -13.72 -11.13 31.73
N ALA A 430 -13.57 -11.21 30.40
CA ALA A 430 -12.32 -10.92 29.69
C ALA A 430 -12.60 -10.46 28.25
N ALA A 431 -11.80 -9.51 27.74
CA ALA A 431 -11.88 -9.02 26.37
C ALA A 431 -10.46 -8.68 25.86
N PRO A 432 -9.94 -9.39 24.84
CA PRO A 432 -8.70 -9.01 24.17
C PRO A 432 -8.81 -7.67 23.43
N ILE A 433 -7.65 -7.11 23.08
CA ILE A 433 -7.52 -5.96 22.20
C ILE A 433 -6.70 -6.40 20.99
N ASN A 434 -7.32 -6.41 19.82
CA ASN A 434 -6.73 -6.83 18.56
C ASN A 434 -6.51 -5.64 17.62
N PRO A 435 -5.60 -5.75 16.64
CA PRO A 435 -5.48 -4.77 15.56
C PRO A 435 -6.80 -4.54 14.80
N ALA A 436 -7.69 -5.55 14.71
CA ALA A 436 -9.01 -5.40 14.11
C ALA A 436 -9.91 -4.41 14.88
N ASP A 437 -9.86 -4.40 16.22
CA ASP A 437 -10.60 -3.45 17.05
C ASP A 437 -10.13 -2.02 16.80
N LEU A 438 -8.81 -1.82 16.81
CA LEU A 438 -8.18 -0.53 16.55
C LEU A 438 -8.50 -0.03 15.14
N ASN A 439 -8.46 -0.91 14.13
CA ASN A 439 -8.79 -0.59 12.75
C ASN A 439 -10.28 -0.21 12.56
N MET A 440 -11.20 -0.81 13.33
CA MET A 440 -12.62 -0.42 13.33
C MET A 440 -12.80 0.99 13.91
N ILE A 441 -12.16 1.25 15.06
CA ILE A 441 -12.18 2.55 15.74
C ILE A 441 -11.52 3.64 14.88
N GLN A 442 -10.49 3.31 14.12
CA GLN A 442 -9.87 4.19 13.11
C GLN A 442 -10.69 4.37 11.83
N GLY A 443 -11.79 3.62 11.66
CA GLY A 443 -12.63 3.67 10.45
C GLY A 443 -11.95 3.12 9.18
N VAL A 444 -10.85 2.39 9.31
CA VAL A 444 -10.12 1.76 8.19
C VAL A 444 -10.51 0.29 7.97
N TYR A 445 -11.22 -0.32 8.91
CA TYR A 445 -11.80 -1.67 8.75
C TYR A 445 -13.11 -1.65 7.93
N PRO A 446 -13.48 -2.72 7.21
CA PRO A 446 -14.70 -2.76 6.38
C PRO A 446 -16.01 -2.81 7.18
N ILE A 447 -16.04 -3.59 8.27
CA ILE A 447 -17.17 -3.55 9.21
C ILE A 447 -17.05 -2.27 10.02
N LYS A 448 -18.14 -1.51 10.03
CA LYS A 448 -18.26 -0.19 10.65
C LYS A 448 -19.55 -0.16 11.47
N PRO A 449 -19.49 -0.47 12.78
CA PRO A 449 -20.66 -0.39 13.65
C PRO A 449 -21.26 1.02 13.62
N PRO A 450 -22.60 1.15 13.73
CA PRO A 450 -23.23 2.46 13.80
C PRO A 450 -22.78 3.20 15.06
N LEU A 451 -22.37 4.46 14.90
CA LEU A 451 -21.86 5.29 15.99
C LEU A 451 -23.02 5.93 16.78
N PRO A 452 -22.91 6.09 18.12
CA PRO A 452 -21.79 5.70 18.97
C PRO A 452 -21.73 4.18 19.19
N ALA A 453 -20.52 3.62 19.12
CA ALA A 453 -20.28 2.18 19.20
C ALA A 453 -19.37 1.83 20.37
N VAL A 454 -19.57 0.64 20.96
CA VAL A 454 -18.65 0.07 21.97
C VAL A 454 -17.52 -0.66 21.23
N GLY A 455 -16.28 -0.56 21.72
CA GLY A 455 -15.14 -1.30 21.16
C GLY A 455 -15.16 -2.79 21.46
N GLY A 456 -14.34 -3.58 20.76
CA GLY A 456 -14.12 -5.01 21.05
C GLY A 456 -14.94 -5.99 20.20
N ASN A 457 -14.22 -6.82 19.44
CA ASN A 457 -14.75 -7.87 18.57
C ASN A 457 -14.84 -9.24 19.23
N GLU A 458 -13.99 -9.54 20.21
CA GLU A 458 -13.91 -10.84 20.88
C GLU A 458 -13.76 -10.71 22.38
N GLY A 459 -14.21 -11.73 23.10
CA GLY A 459 -14.00 -11.93 24.53
C GLY A 459 -14.93 -12.99 25.09
N TYR A 460 -14.99 -13.06 26.42
CA TYR A 460 -15.60 -14.14 27.18
C TYR A 460 -16.47 -13.55 28.30
N GLY A 461 -17.71 -14.03 28.36
CA GLY A 461 -18.67 -13.63 29.38
C GLY A 461 -19.42 -14.82 29.96
N ARG A 462 -20.20 -14.55 31.01
CA ARG A 462 -21.11 -15.50 31.64
C ARG A 462 -22.52 -14.94 31.65
N VAL A 463 -23.51 -15.78 31.38
CA VAL A 463 -24.93 -15.42 31.47
C VAL A 463 -25.31 -15.33 32.95
N GLU A 464 -25.65 -14.13 33.41
CA GLU A 464 -26.10 -13.89 34.80
C GLU A 464 -27.64 -13.94 34.91
N LYS A 465 -28.37 -13.54 33.85
CA LYS A 465 -29.84 -13.59 33.79
C LYS A 465 -30.34 -13.84 32.37
N ILE A 466 -31.53 -14.42 32.25
CA ILE A 466 -32.23 -14.65 30.97
C ILE A 466 -33.61 -14.00 30.99
N GLY A 467 -34.05 -13.49 29.83
CA GLY A 467 -35.38 -12.92 29.64
C GLY A 467 -36.39 -13.99 29.20
N ALA A 468 -37.68 -13.65 29.25
CA ALA A 468 -38.73 -14.57 28.82
C ALA A 468 -38.55 -15.01 27.35
N GLY A 469 -38.72 -16.30 27.07
CA GLY A 469 -38.64 -16.86 25.71
C GLY A 469 -37.24 -17.23 25.20
N VAL A 470 -36.19 -17.02 25.99
CA VAL A 470 -34.85 -17.60 25.78
C VAL A 470 -34.93 -19.13 25.95
N LYS A 471 -34.23 -19.90 25.11
CA LYS A 471 -34.33 -21.38 24.98
C LYS A 471 -32.99 -22.11 24.82
N ASN A 472 -31.98 -21.45 24.27
CA ASN A 472 -30.72 -22.04 23.81
C ASN A 472 -29.53 -21.73 24.72
N VAL A 473 -29.72 -20.84 25.71
CA VAL A 473 -28.74 -20.48 26.75
C VAL A 473 -29.45 -20.32 28.10
N GLN A 474 -28.78 -20.72 29.18
CA GLN A 474 -29.28 -20.70 30.56
C GLN A 474 -28.38 -19.85 31.47
N VAL A 475 -28.88 -19.52 32.67
CA VAL A 475 -28.09 -18.82 33.68
C VAL A 475 -26.91 -19.70 34.11
N GLY A 476 -25.72 -19.09 34.16
CA GLY A 476 -24.47 -19.78 34.44
C GLY A 476 -23.72 -20.28 33.19
N ASP A 477 -24.29 -20.22 31.99
CA ASP A 477 -23.57 -20.57 30.77
C ASP A 477 -22.43 -19.60 30.46
N HIS A 478 -21.34 -20.13 29.91
CA HIS A 478 -20.18 -19.36 29.47
C HIS A 478 -20.31 -19.10 27.97
N VAL A 479 -20.13 -17.84 27.54
CA VAL A 479 -20.47 -17.39 26.19
C VAL A 479 -19.40 -16.53 25.55
N LEU A 480 -19.32 -16.61 24.23
CA LEU A 480 -18.60 -15.70 23.33
C LEU A 480 -19.60 -14.83 22.57
N PRO A 481 -19.19 -13.68 21.99
CA PRO A 481 -20.01 -12.94 21.04
C PRO A 481 -20.27 -13.80 19.78
N ALA A 482 -21.49 -13.74 19.23
CA ALA A 482 -21.81 -14.48 18.03
C ALA A 482 -21.26 -13.80 16.76
N LYS A 483 -21.17 -12.46 16.76
CA LYS A 483 -20.89 -11.60 15.59
C LYS A 483 -19.74 -10.63 15.87
N ALA A 484 -19.04 -10.19 14.83
CA ALA A 484 -18.00 -9.16 14.94
C ALA A 484 -18.63 -7.75 15.06
N GLY A 485 -17.95 -6.80 15.69
CA GLY A 485 -18.43 -5.43 15.89
C GLY A 485 -19.53 -5.29 16.96
N GLN A 486 -19.86 -6.35 17.70
CA GLN A 486 -20.86 -6.37 18.78
C GLN A 486 -20.47 -5.51 20.00
N GLY A 487 -19.18 -5.16 20.10
CA GLY A 487 -18.69 -4.13 21.02
C GLY A 487 -18.68 -4.60 22.46
N ILE A 488 -17.77 -5.51 22.81
CA ILE A 488 -17.80 -6.18 24.12
C ILE A 488 -16.79 -5.64 25.15
N TRP A 489 -16.13 -4.51 24.88
CA TRP A 489 -15.39 -3.73 25.89
C TRP A 489 -16.36 -3.05 26.87
N ARG A 490 -17.13 -3.85 27.60
CA ARG A 490 -18.09 -3.46 28.63
C ARG A 490 -18.07 -4.46 29.78
N SER A 491 -18.52 -4.09 30.97
CA SER A 491 -18.65 -5.02 32.11
C SER A 491 -19.86 -5.95 31.96
N ASP A 492 -20.96 -5.39 31.45
CA ASP A 492 -22.27 -6.03 31.41
C ASP A 492 -23.00 -5.58 30.14
N GLY A 493 -23.86 -6.44 29.60
CA GLY A 493 -24.68 -6.11 28.44
C GLY A 493 -25.91 -7.00 28.30
N HIS A 494 -27.01 -6.42 27.82
CA HIS A 494 -28.14 -7.18 27.30
C HIS A 494 -27.91 -7.46 25.81
N HIS A 495 -27.87 -8.74 25.46
CA HIS A 495 -27.68 -9.23 24.09
C HIS A 495 -28.83 -10.15 23.74
N LYS A 496 -29.23 -10.23 22.46
CA LYS A 496 -30.19 -11.26 22.04
C LYS A 496 -29.58 -12.65 22.18
N GLU A 497 -30.43 -13.67 22.31
CA GLU A 497 -29.99 -15.06 22.30
C GLU A 497 -29.14 -15.43 21.07
N ASP A 498 -29.45 -14.90 19.88
CA ASP A 498 -28.68 -15.15 18.65
C ASP A 498 -27.38 -14.32 18.54
N GLU A 499 -27.13 -13.44 19.51
CA GLU A 499 -25.92 -12.60 19.60
C GLU A 499 -24.88 -13.20 20.55
N VAL A 500 -25.17 -14.32 21.23
CA VAL A 500 -24.22 -15.05 22.08
C VAL A 500 -24.02 -16.46 21.56
N PHE A 501 -22.84 -17.03 21.81
CA PHE A 501 -22.51 -18.40 21.45
C PHE A 501 -22.01 -19.15 22.69
N PRO A 502 -22.73 -20.17 23.20
CA PRO A 502 -22.31 -20.93 24.37
C PRO A 502 -21.06 -21.77 24.08
N ILE A 503 -20.18 -21.87 25.07
CA ILE A 503 -18.96 -22.66 25.04
C ILE A 503 -18.82 -23.49 26.31
N ASP A 504 -17.92 -24.47 26.26
CA ASP A 504 -17.58 -25.33 27.39
C ASP A 504 -17.02 -24.50 28.56
N LYS A 505 -17.69 -24.59 29.71
CA LYS A 505 -17.42 -23.80 30.91
C LYS A 505 -16.09 -24.12 31.60
N ASP A 506 -15.53 -25.32 31.36
CA ASP A 506 -14.28 -25.76 31.98
C ASP A 506 -13.05 -25.32 31.16
N LEU A 507 -13.26 -24.55 30.07
CA LEU A 507 -12.17 -23.94 29.31
C LEU A 507 -11.52 -22.78 30.09
N PRO A 508 -10.17 -22.67 30.11
CA PRO A 508 -9.48 -21.57 30.77
C PRO A 508 -9.96 -20.20 30.26
N GLN A 509 -10.47 -19.34 31.15
CA GLN A 509 -11.05 -18.03 30.82
C GLN A 509 -10.21 -17.19 29.84
N GLU A 510 -8.89 -17.15 30.03
CA GLU A 510 -7.96 -16.38 29.21
C GLU A 510 -7.83 -16.93 27.79
N ALA A 511 -7.86 -18.26 27.65
CA ALA A 511 -7.83 -18.91 26.34
C ALA A 511 -9.17 -18.76 25.62
N SER A 512 -10.27 -18.97 26.36
CA SER A 512 -11.65 -18.79 25.90
C SER A 512 -11.90 -17.40 25.33
N ALA A 513 -11.35 -16.36 25.95
CA ALA A 513 -11.49 -14.97 25.48
C ALA A 513 -10.93 -14.72 24.06
N THR A 514 -10.09 -15.61 23.54
CA THR A 514 -9.50 -15.53 22.19
C THR A 514 -10.21 -16.41 21.14
N LEU A 515 -11.20 -17.21 21.52
CA LEU A 515 -11.86 -18.23 20.65
C LEU A 515 -12.81 -17.64 19.60
N GLN A 516 -12.56 -16.43 19.09
CA GLN A 516 -13.36 -15.82 18.03
C GLN A 516 -12.53 -15.22 16.89
N VAL A 517 -11.35 -14.65 17.17
CA VAL A 517 -10.46 -14.12 16.13
C VAL A 517 -9.26 -15.02 15.91
N ASN A 518 -8.35 -15.13 16.89
CA ASN A 518 -6.97 -15.52 16.60
C ASN A 518 -6.77 -17.03 16.30
N PRO A 519 -7.02 -17.99 17.22
CA PRO A 519 -6.93 -19.41 16.91
C PRO A 519 -7.91 -19.88 15.81
N PRO A 520 -9.19 -19.44 15.77
CA PRO A 520 -10.10 -19.82 14.68
C PRO A 520 -9.61 -19.40 13.29
N THR A 521 -9.01 -18.21 13.17
CA THR A 521 -8.44 -17.74 11.90
C THR A 521 -7.30 -18.64 11.43
N ALA A 522 -6.37 -19.00 12.33
CA ALA A 522 -5.27 -19.91 12.01
C ALA A 522 -5.78 -21.32 11.63
N TYR A 523 -6.72 -21.87 12.41
CA TYR A 523 -7.34 -23.17 12.16
C TYR A 523 -7.97 -23.24 10.76
N ARG A 524 -8.68 -22.18 10.36
CA ARG A 524 -9.39 -22.09 9.09
C ARG A 524 -8.46 -21.88 7.90
N MET A 525 -7.44 -21.02 8.06
CA MET A 525 -6.41 -20.84 7.04
C MET A 525 -5.68 -22.16 6.72
N LEU A 526 -5.50 -23.03 7.72
CA LEU A 526 -4.88 -24.35 7.59
C LEU A 526 -5.85 -25.47 7.16
N LYS A 527 -7.16 -25.22 7.03
CA LYS A 527 -8.18 -26.24 6.72
C LYS A 527 -8.94 -26.00 5.41
N ASP A 528 -9.30 -24.75 5.12
CA ASP A 528 -10.35 -24.45 4.14
C ASP A 528 -9.84 -24.32 2.68
N PHE A 529 -8.53 -24.14 2.47
CA PHE A 529 -7.95 -23.75 1.17
C PHE A 529 -7.07 -24.81 0.50
N VAL A 530 -6.40 -25.64 1.30
CA VAL A 530 -5.50 -26.71 0.87
C VAL A 530 -5.78 -27.91 1.77
N ASP A 531 -6.00 -29.07 1.16
CA ASP A 531 -6.12 -30.34 1.88
C ASP A 531 -4.72 -30.79 2.35
N LEU A 532 -4.28 -30.20 3.47
CA LEU A 532 -2.99 -30.46 4.10
C LEU A 532 -3.00 -31.80 4.83
N LYS A 533 -2.00 -32.63 4.55
CA LYS A 533 -1.77 -33.92 5.21
C LYS A 533 -0.62 -33.82 6.23
N PRO A 534 -0.55 -34.71 7.23
CA PRO A 534 0.65 -34.85 8.05
C PRO A 534 1.88 -35.05 7.16
N GLY A 535 2.96 -34.32 7.44
CA GLY A 535 4.17 -34.25 6.61
C GLY A 535 4.20 -33.11 5.58
N ASP A 536 3.05 -32.53 5.20
CA ASP A 536 3.03 -31.36 4.30
C ASP A 536 3.75 -30.16 4.95
N THR A 537 4.42 -29.35 4.13
CA THR A 537 5.13 -28.15 4.60
C THR A 537 4.35 -26.87 4.29
N ILE A 538 4.23 -26.00 5.29
CA ILE A 538 3.69 -24.64 5.18
C ILE A 538 4.74 -23.61 5.56
N ILE A 539 4.67 -22.42 4.98
CA ILE A 539 5.51 -21.27 5.34
C ILE A 539 4.65 -20.08 5.79
N GLN A 540 5.11 -19.28 6.73
CA GLN A 540 4.41 -18.07 7.15
C GLN A 540 5.34 -16.92 7.46
N ASN A 541 4.91 -15.68 7.22
CA ASN A 541 5.55 -14.49 7.79
C ASN A 541 4.70 -13.85 8.88
N GLY A 542 5.36 -13.10 9.77
CA GLY A 542 4.69 -12.55 10.95
C GLY A 542 4.38 -13.63 12.00
N ALA A 543 5.20 -14.68 12.08
CA ALA A 543 5.00 -15.82 12.98
C ALA A 543 4.90 -15.46 14.48
N ASN A 544 5.42 -14.30 14.89
CA ASN A 544 5.28 -13.75 16.24
C ASN A 544 3.89 -13.13 16.53
N SER A 545 2.98 -13.06 15.56
CA SER A 545 1.59 -12.62 15.77
C SER A 545 0.76 -13.67 16.51
N ALA A 546 -0.37 -13.29 17.10
CA ALA A 546 -1.28 -14.23 17.77
C ALA A 546 -1.82 -15.32 16.80
N VAL A 547 -2.16 -14.93 15.56
CA VAL A 547 -2.52 -15.87 14.49
C VAL A 547 -1.34 -16.77 14.13
N GLY A 548 -0.13 -16.23 13.97
CA GLY A 548 1.05 -17.01 13.60
C GLY A 548 1.50 -18.01 14.65
N LYS A 549 1.44 -17.64 15.94
CA LYS A 549 1.65 -18.51 17.09
C LYS A 549 0.57 -19.59 17.21
N SER A 550 -0.67 -19.28 16.83
CA SER A 550 -1.75 -20.28 16.74
C SER A 550 -1.49 -21.26 15.59
N ALA A 551 -1.04 -20.76 14.43
CA ALA A 551 -0.73 -21.59 13.27
C ALA A 551 0.41 -22.58 13.54
N ILE A 552 1.47 -22.17 14.24
CA ILE A 552 2.56 -23.07 14.69
C ILE A 552 2.00 -24.25 15.48
N GLN A 553 1.18 -23.97 16.49
CA GLN A 553 0.65 -25.00 17.39
C GLN A 553 -0.32 -25.94 16.67
N ILE A 554 -1.19 -25.42 15.81
CA ILE A 554 -2.11 -26.23 14.99
C ILE A 554 -1.33 -27.08 13.97
N CYS A 555 -0.23 -26.57 13.40
CA CYS A 555 0.64 -27.35 12.52
C CYS A 555 1.26 -28.52 13.28
N ARG A 556 1.89 -28.26 14.45
CA ARG A 556 2.42 -29.31 15.35
C ARG A 556 1.35 -30.37 15.68
N LEU A 557 0.16 -29.95 16.10
CA LEU A 557 -0.94 -30.84 16.51
C LEU A 557 -1.51 -31.67 15.35
N ARG A 558 -1.29 -31.25 14.09
CA ARG A 558 -1.70 -31.98 12.88
C ARG A 558 -0.54 -32.67 12.17
N GLY A 559 0.67 -32.66 12.74
CA GLY A 559 1.87 -33.21 12.11
C GLY A 559 2.29 -32.50 10.81
N ILE A 560 1.90 -31.23 10.62
CA ILE A 560 2.24 -30.39 9.48
C ILE A 560 3.54 -29.64 9.81
N ARG A 561 4.51 -29.60 8.89
CA ARG A 561 5.79 -28.91 9.09
C ARG A 561 5.64 -27.41 8.85
N SER A 562 6.13 -26.59 9.78
CA SER A 562 6.02 -25.13 9.78
C SER A 562 7.36 -24.42 9.61
N VAL A 563 7.48 -23.61 8.56
CA VAL A 563 8.61 -22.69 8.33
C VAL A 563 8.19 -21.27 8.68
N ASN A 564 8.83 -20.67 9.69
CA ASN A 564 8.30 -19.49 10.39
C ASN A 564 9.23 -18.29 10.21
N VAL A 565 8.83 -17.35 9.35
CA VAL A 565 9.60 -16.17 8.98
C VAL A 565 9.34 -15.02 9.97
N VAL A 566 10.42 -14.51 10.57
CA VAL A 566 10.41 -13.42 11.54
C VAL A 566 11.32 -12.27 11.12
N ARG A 567 10.99 -11.04 11.50
CA ARG A 567 11.88 -9.90 11.28
C ARG A 567 13.03 -9.91 12.29
N LYS A 568 14.25 -9.68 11.78
CA LYS A 568 15.48 -9.46 12.56
C LYS A 568 15.24 -8.39 13.63
N ARG A 569 15.74 -8.64 14.84
CA ARG A 569 15.50 -7.87 16.06
C ARG A 569 16.55 -8.24 17.10
N GLU A 570 16.74 -7.40 18.11
CA GLU A 570 17.72 -7.61 19.18
C GLU A 570 17.45 -8.90 19.97
N ASN A 571 16.20 -9.16 20.34
CA ASN A 571 15.78 -10.37 21.08
C ASN A 571 15.43 -11.57 20.17
N LEU A 572 16.08 -11.70 19.01
CA LEU A 572 15.77 -12.77 18.05
C LEU A 572 16.00 -14.17 18.64
N SER A 573 17.06 -14.36 19.44
CA SER A 573 17.36 -15.64 20.09
C SER A 573 16.23 -16.14 20.98
N ASP A 574 15.61 -15.25 21.75
CA ASP A 574 14.58 -15.61 22.71
C ASP A 574 13.22 -15.78 22.03
N LEU A 575 12.96 -15.00 20.98
CA LEU A 575 11.82 -15.25 20.08
C LEU A 575 11.94 -16.62 19.38
N VAL A 576 13.14 -17.01 18.91
CA VAL A 576 13.36 -18.32 18.32
C VAL A 576 13.08 -19.43 19.34
N LYS A 577 13.58 -19.31 20.58
CA LYS A 577 13.26 -20.26 21.68
C LYS A 577 11.76 -20.31 21.97
N GLU A 578 11.08 -19.17 22.01
CA GLU A 578 9.63 -19.08 22.27
C GLU A 578 8.83 -19.81 21.18
N LEU A 579 9.07 -19.48 19.90
CA LEU A 579 8.36 -20.13 18.79
C LEU A 579 8.70 -21.63 18.68
N LYS A 580 9.95 -22.02 19.00
CA LYS A 580 10.37 -23.42 19.12
C LYS A 580 9.61 -24.16 20.22
N ALA A 581 9.43 -23.56 21.39
CA ALA A 581 8.66 -24.13 22.48
C ALA A 581 7.16 -24.32 22.14
N LEU A 582 6.61 -23.47 21.26
CA LEU A 582 5.26 -23.63 20.69
C LEU A 582 5.18 -24.73 19.60
N GLY A 583 6.30 -25.26 19.12
CA GLY A 583 6.34 -26.33 18.11
C GLY A 583 6.83 -25.93 16.72
N ALA A 584 7.49 -24.79 16.55
CA ALA A 584 8.00 -24.36 15.23
C ALA A 584 9.13 -25.27 14.71
N ASP A 585 8.97 -25.86 13.52
CA ASP A 585 9.97 -26.75 12.91
C ASP A 585 11.18 -25.97 12.40
N GLU A 586 10.95 -24.82 11.77
CA GLU A 586 12.00 -23.85 11.44
C GLU A 586 11.57 -22.43 11.81
N VAL A 587 12.51 -21.63 12.31
CA VAL A 587 12.34 -20.20 12.58
C VAL A 587 13.51 -19.47 11.94
N ILE A 588 13.24 -18.64 10.94
CA ILE A 588 14.25 -18.01 10.09
C ILE A 588 13.91 -16.54 9.87
N THR A 589 14.91 -15.72 9.54
CA THR A 589 14.68 -14.31 9.18
C THR A 589 14.37 -14.11 7.70
N ASP A 590 13.74 -12.98 7.35
CA ASP A 590 13.58 -12.56 5.94
C ASP A 590 14.94 -12.52 5.19
N GLU A 591 16.03 -12.14 5.87
CA GLU A 591 17.39 -12.15 5.31
C GLU A 591 17.88 -13.57 5.00
N GLN A 592 17.72 -14.50 5.94
CA GLN A 592 18.11 -15.90 5.78
C GLN A 592 17.27 -16.58 4.69
N LEU A 593 15.97 -16.32 4.65
CA LEU A 593 15.10 -16.85 3.59
C LEU A 593 15.52 -16.35 2.19
N ALA A 594 15.97 -15.10 2.08
CA ALA A 594 16.42 -14.51 0.82
C ALA A 594 17.81 -14.99 0.36
N LYS A 595 18.73 -15.26 1.31
CA LYS A 595 20.14 -15.58 1.02
C LYS A 595 20.49 -17.06 1.18
N GLU A 596 20.10 -17.66 2.31
CA GLU A 596 20.56 -18.99 2.74
C GLU A 596 19.57 -20.10 2.38
N TYR A 597 18.27 -19.82 2.32
CA TYR A 597 17.20 -20.81 2.09
C TYR A 597 16.48 -20.66 0.75
N ARG A 598 16.95 -19.76 -0.11
CA ARG A 598 16.36 -19.52 -1.43
C ARG A 598 16.39 -20.79 -2.28
N GLY A 599 15.21 -21.32 -2.59
CA GLY A 599 15.05 -22.57 -3.35
C GLY A 599 15.34 -23.86 -2.57
N LYS A 600 15.56 -23.80 -1.24
CA LYS A 600 15.67 -25.00 -0.38
C LYS A 600 14.31 -25.60 -0.05
N PHE A 601 13.30 -24.76 0.17
CA PHE A 601 11.91 -25.20 0.31
C PHE A 601 11.27 -25.26 -1.09
N LYS A 602 11.06 -26.48 -1.61
CA LYS A 602 10.47 -26.70 -2.95
C LYS A 602 9.04 -27.26 -2.90
N ASP A 603 8.65 -27.86 -1.78
CA ASP A 603 7.40 -28.62 -1.61
C ASP A 603 6.41 -27.92 -0.67
N VAL A 604 6.52 -26.59 -0.54
CA VAL A 604 5.63 -25.80 0.32
C VAL A 604 4.26 -25.69 -0.34
N ARG A 605 3.23 -26.27 0.28
CA ARG A 605 1.87 -26.33 -0.27
C ARG A 605 1.03 -25.09 0.08
N LEU A 606 1.33 -24.44 1.19
CA LEU A 606 0.59 -23.28 1.68
C LEU A 606 1.54 -22.22 2.27
N ALA A 607 1.35 -20.97 1.85
CA ALA A 607 2.04 -19.80 2.39
C ALA A 607 1.04 -18.84 3.07
N LEU A 608 1.31 -18.46 4.31
CA LEU A 608 0.48 -17.52 5.08
C LEU A 608 1.19 -16.16 5.16
N ASN A 609 0.64 -15.15 4.49
CA ASN A 609 1.22 -13.80 4.48
C ASN A 609 0.45 -12.83 5.39
N CYS A 610 1.02 -12.52 6.54
CA CYS A 610 0.49 -11.54 7.49
C CYS A 610 1.16 -10.15 7.41
N VAL A 611 2.29 -10.02 6.70
CA VAL A 611 3.09 -8.78 6.67
C VAL A 611 2.93 -8.00 5.37
N GLY A 612 3.01 -8.67 4.22
CA GLY A 612 3.00 -8.01 2.91
C GLY A 612 4.37 -7.62 2.35
N GLY A 613 4.35 -6.86 1.25
CA GLY A 613 5.53 -6.23 0.64
C GLY A 613 6.65 -7.20 0.22
N LYS A 614 7.92 -6.81 0.42
CA LYS A 614 9.11 -7.61 0.07
C LYS A 614 9.11 -9.01 0.74
N SER A 615 8.59 -9.13 1.96
CA SER A 615 8.47 -10.42 2.68
C SER A 615 7.42 -11.33 2.03
N ALA A 616 6.30 -10.78 1.55
CA ALA A 616 5.29 -11.54 0.82
C ALA A 616 5.85 -12.11 -0.50
N LEU A 617 6.57 -11.30 -1.28
CA LEU A 617 7.24 -11.74 -2.51
C LEU A 617 8.24 -12.89 -2.23
N LEU A 618 8.92 -12.83 -1.09
CA LEU A 618 9.87 -13.86 -0.69
C LEU A 618 9.19 -15.19 -0.32
N LEU A 619 8.11 -15.16 0.48
CA LEU A 619 7.25 -16.33 0.72
C LEU A 619 6.79 -16.95 -0.60
N ALA A 620 6.31 -16.10 -1.51
CA ALA A 620 5.85 -16.49 -2.84
C ALA A 620 6.90 -17.29 -3.64
N THR A 621 8.18 -16.89 -3.59
CA THR A 621 9.26 -17.63 -4.27
C THR A 621 9.60 -19.00 -3.67
N THR A 622 8.98 -19.39 -2.56
CA THR A 622 9.18 -20.70 -1.91
C THR A 622 8.00 -21.66 -2.03
N LEU A 623 6.90 -21.22 -2.64
CA LEU A 623 5.77 -22.10 -2.92
C LEU A 623 6.14 -23.14 -3.99
N GLY A 624 5.74 -24.39 -3.73
CA GLY A 624 5.82 -25.45 -4.71
C GLY A 624 4.79 -25.30 -5.83
N PHE A 625 4.82 -26.23 -6.79
CA PHE A 625 3.84 -26.26 -7.87
C PHE A 625 2.40 -26.38 -7.32
N GLN A 626 1.49 -25.55 -7.83
CA GLN A 626 0.12 -25.37 -7.30
C GLN A 626 0.00 -24.84 -5.85
N GLY A 627 1.10 -24.37 -5.24
CA GLY A 627 1.07 -23.78 -3.90
C GLY A 627 0.08 -22.63 -3.78
N CYS A 628 -0.68 -22.61 -2.68
CA CYS A 628 -1.63 -21.55 -2.38
C CYS A 628 -0.99 -20.50 -1.46
N MET A 629 -1.30 -19.22 -1.65
CA MET A 629 -1.00 -18.20 -0.64
C MET A 629 -2.27 -17.55 -0.10
N ILE A 630 -2.42 -17.53 1.23
CA ILE A 630 -3.47 -16.82 1.94
C ILE A 630 -2.89 -15.53 2.53
N PRO A 631 -3.39 -14.35 2.13
CA PRO A 631 -2.93 -13.08 2.66
C PRO A 631 -3.92 -12.45 3.65
N THR A 632 -3.37 -11.87 4.71
CA THR A 632 -4.05 -10.96 5.63
C THR A 632 -3.42 -9.54 5.63
N GLY A 633 -2.36 -9.32 4.84
CA GLY A 633 -1.68 -8.03 4.61
C GLY A 633 -1.38 -7.73 3.11
N PRO A 634 -0.80 -6.55 2.77
CA PRO A 634 -0.77 -5.98 1.39
C PRO A 634 0.29 -6.53 0.41
N LEU A 635 -0.01 -6.54 -0.90
CA LEU A 635 0.53 -7.56 -1.82
C LEU A 635 1.07 -7.08 -3.19
N ILE A 636 2.12 -7.78 -3.67
CA ILE A 636 2.79 -7.60 -4.97
C ILE A 636 3.33 -8.97 -5.43
N PHE A 637 3.01 -9.46 -6.65
CA PHE A 637 3.32 -10.85 -7.06
C PHE A 637 3.57 -11.10 -8.55
N LYS A 638 3.98 -12.35 -8.82
CA LYS A 638 3.95 -13.03 -10.12
C LYS A 638 3.66 -14.54 -9.90
N ASP A 639 2.77 -15.11 -10.71
CA ASP A 639 2.50 -16.57 -10.93
C ASP A 639 2.11 -17.47 -9.72
N ILE A 640 1.16 -17.06 -8.87
CA ILE A 640 0.66 -17.87 -7.71
C ILE A 640 -0.87 -17.78 -7.56
N ARG A 641 -1.51 -18.87 -7.08
CA ARG A 641 -2.94 -18.87 -6.68
C ARG A 641 -3.12 -18.15 -5.34
N LEU A 642 -3.82 -17.01 -5.36
CA LEU A 642 -4.19 -16.27 -4.16
C LEU A 642 -5.64 -16.54 -3.76
N ALA A 643 -5.90 -16.62 -2.45
CA ALA A 643 -7.25 -16.68 -1.89
C ALA A 643 -7.32 -15.85 -0.59
N GLY A 644 -8.28 -14.93 -0.50
CA GLY A 644 -8.51 -14.13 0.70
C GLY A 644 -9.29 -14.90 1.77
N TYR A 645 -9.02 -14.61 3.05
CA TYR A 645 -9.76 -15.20 4.17
C TYR A 645 -10.30 -14.15 5.13
N TRP A 646 -11.55 -14.29 5.57
CA TRP A 646 -12.18 -13.37 6.52
C TRP A 646 -13.12 -14.09 7.50
N MET A 647 -12.66 -14.23 8.76
CA MET A 647 -13.34 -14.98 9.83
C MET A 647 -14.77 -14.48 10.12
N SER A 648 -14.97 -13.16 10.21
CA SER A 648 -16.27 -12.55 10.56
C SER A 648 -17.38 -12.99 9.59
N ARG A 649 -17.10 -12.94 8.29
CA ARG A 649 -18.04 -13.35 7.23
C ARG A 649 -18.19 -14.87 7.10
N TRP A 650 -17.25 -15.66 7.64
CA TRP A 650 -17.42 -17.11 7.75
C TRP A 650 -18.47 -17.47 8.81
N TYR A 651 -18.51 -16.74 9.93
CA TYR A 651 -19.54 -16.92 10.97
C TYR A 651 -20.96 -16.54 10.51
N GLU A 652 -21.08 -15.60 9.57
CA GLU A 652 -22.36 -15.10 9.04
C GLU A 652 -23.00 -16.00 7.96
N GLN A 653 -22.28 -17.03 7.48
CA GLN A 653 -22.79 -17.90 6.40
C GLN A 653 -23.77 -18.97 6.92
N PRO A 654 -24.97 -19.10 6.32
CA PRO A 654 -25.93 -20.15 6.68
C PRO A 654 -25.33 -21.56 6.57
N GLY A 655 -25.55 -22.39 7.58
CA GLY A 655 -25.09 -23.79 7.64
C GLY A 655 -23.80 -24.03 8.42
N ASN A 656 -23.03 -22.98 8.77
CA ASN A 656 -21.72 -23.13 9.43
C ASN A 656 -21.76 -23.48 10.95
N THR A 657 -22.95 -23.58 11.55
CA THR A 657 -23.14 -23.75 13.02
C THR A 657 -22.50 -25.02 13.57
N GLU A 658 -22.73 -26.18 12.96
CA GLU A 658 -22.18 -27.46 13.45
C GLU A 658 -20.66 -27.53 13.29
N GLU A 659 -20.14 -26.97 12.21
CA GLU A 659 -18.70 -26.89 11.99
C GLU A 659 -18.03 -25.87 12.94
N ARG A 660 -18.75 -24.81 13.36
CA ARG A 660 -18.31 -23.89 14.43
C ARG A 660 -18.21 -24.62 15.78
N LYS A 661 -19.19 -25.45 16.14
CA LYS A 661 -19.14 -26.30 17.35
C LYS A 661 -17.95 -27.25 17.33
N ARG A 662 -17.74 -27.97 16.22
CA ARG A 662 -16.60 -28.91 16.05
C ARG A 662 -15.26 -28.22 16.22
N MET A 663 -15.07 -27.08 15.55
CA MET A 663 -13.83 -26.28 15.65
C MET A 663 -13.54 -25.83 17.09
N TYR A 664 -14.56 -25.38 17.83
CA TYR A 664 -14.40 -24.99 19.23
C TYR A 664 -14.17 -26.18 20.16
N ALA A 665 -14.77 -27.35 19.89
CA ALA A 665 -14.50 -28.57 20.65
C ALA A 665 -13.07 -29.08 20.43
N GLU A 666 -12.56 -29.07 19.20
CA GLU A 666 -11.19 -29.48 18.85
C GLU A 666 -10.15 -28.54 19.49
N LEU A 667 -10.31 -27.22 19.31
CA LEU A 667 -9.45 -26.22 19.96
C LEU A 667 -9.55 -26.30 21.49
N GLY A 668 -10.76 -26.49 22.02
CA GLY A 668 -11.02 -26.58 23.46
C GLY A 668 -10.39 -27.80 24.11
N ALA A 669 -10.40 -28.95 23.43
CA ALA A 669 -9.73 -30.17 23.90
C ALA A 669 -8.21 -29.96 24.03
N TRP A 670 -7.57 -29.36 23.03
CA TRP A 670 -6.13 -29.03 23.07
C TRP A 670 -5.78 -27.96 24.12
N MET A 671 -6.70 -27.04 24.41
CA MET A 671 -6.55 -26.07 25.50
C MET A 671 -6.67 -26.73 26.88
N LYS A 672 -7.59 -27.69 27.04
CA LYS A 672 -7.73 -28.48 28.29
C LYS A 672 -6.54 -29.39 28.56
N SER A 673 -5.94 -30.00 27.52
CA SER A 673 -4.72 -30.82 27.67
C SER A 673 -3.45 -30.00 27.93
N GLY A 674 -3.48 -28.68 27.73
CA GLY A 674 -2.32 -27.80 27.84
C GLY A 674 -1.35 -27.88 26.66
N GLU A 675 -1.70 -28.64 25.62
CA GLU A 675 -0.93 -28.78 24.38
C GLU A 675 -1.06 -27.55 23.48
N PHE A 676 -2.20 -26.83 23.56
CA PHE A 676 -2.40 -25.53 22.91
C PHE A 676 -2.40 -24.39 23.94
N ARG A 677 -1.40 -23.51 23.84
CA ARG A 677 -1.16 -22.38 24.74
C ARG A 677 -1.52 -21.06 24.05
N THR A 678 -2.36 -20.27 24.69
CA THR A 678 -2.61 -18.87 24.31
C THR A 678 -1.57 -17.94 24.95
N PRO A 679 -1.31 -16.74 24.37
CA PRO A 679 -0.42 -15.76 24.98
C PRO A 679 -0.84 -15.40 26.41
N SER A 680 0.12 -15.22 27.32
CA SER A 680 -0.16 -14.66 28.64
C SER A 680 -0.47 -13.17 28.54
N PHE A 681 -1.62 -12.76 29.07
CA PHE A 681 -2.05 -11.37 29.06
C PHE A 681 -1.66 -10.67 30.38
N GLU A 682 -1.08 -9.47 30.27
CA GLU A 682 -0.81 -8.64 31.46
C GLU A 682 -2.15 -8.13 32.03
N LYS A 683 -2.61 -8.73 33.14
CA LYS A 683 -3.88 -8.38 33.80
C LYS A 683 -3.82 -7.00 34.45
N ARG A 684 -4.05 -5.94 33.66
CA ARG A 684 -4.24 -4.58 34.17
C ARG A 684 -5.66 -4.41 34.72
N ARG A 685 -5.80 -4.43 36.04
CA ARG A 685 -7.01 -3.93 36.72
C ARG A 685 -7.11 -2.42 36.49
N VAL A 686 -8.22 -1.95 35.94
CA VAL A 686 -8.51 -0.51 35.82
C VAL A 686 -8.94 0.02 37.19
N THR A 687 -7.94 0.28 38.02
CA THR A 687 -8.03 1.07 39.25
C THR A 687 -7.20 2.32 39.03
N MET A 688 -7.84 3.48 38.93
CA MET A 688 -7.16 4.77 38.90
C MET A 688 -7.71 5.65 40.01
N ALA A 689 -6.77 6.25 40.75
CA ALA A 689 -7.05 7.27 41.73
C ALA A 689 -7.52 8.56 41.04
N LEU A 690 -8.26 9.38 41.78
CA LEU A 690 -8.52 10.77 41.44
C LEU A 690 -7.18 11.51 41.41
N VAL A 691 -6.75 11.94 40.23
CA VAL A 691 -5.69 12.95 40.06
C VAL A 691 -6.41 14.24 39.63
N GLY A 692 -6.13 15.32 40.36
CA GLY A 692 -6.83 16.60 40.22
C GLY A 692 -6.53 17.35 38.92
N ASP A 693 -7.20 18.50 38.79
CA ASP A 693 -7.30 19.30 37.57
C ASP A 693 -5.98 19.54 36.82
N VAL A 694 -6.01 19.27 35.52
CA VAL A 694 -5.05 19.80 34.55
C VAL A 694 -5.85 20.42 33.41
N GLU A 695 -5.69 21.73 33.23
CA GLU A 695 -6.40 22.50 32.20
C GLU A 695 -6.08 22.01 30.78
N LEU A 696 -7.13 21.83 29.96
CA LEU A 696 -7.01 21.57 28.53
C LEU A 696 -6.55 22.83 27.77
N ARG A 697 -5.23 23.08 27.76
CA ARG A 697 -4.62 24.00 26.80
C ARG A 697 -4.72 23.42 25.38
N SER A 698 -4.89 24.32 24.42
CA SER A 698 -5.12 24.03 23.00
C SER A 698 -4.01 23.18 22.37
N VAL A 699 -4.35 22.50 21.27
CA VAL A 699 -3.44 21.64 20.49
C VAL A 699 -2.32 22.46 19.85
N VAL A 700 -1.29 22.75 20.63
CA VAL A 700 0.05 23.09 20.15
C VAL A 700 0.79 21.76 19.91
N ARG A 701 1.69 21.73 18.93
CA ARG A 701 2.55 20.57 18.66
C ARG A 701 3.18 20.08 19.98
N VAL A 702 3.02 18.80 20.31
CA VAL A 702 3.78 18.17 21.41
C VAL A 702 5.22 18.01 20.95
N GLU A 703 6.01 19.07 21.10
CA GLU A 703 7.46 19.01 20.97
C GLU A 703 7.99 18.08 22.08
N ARG A 704 8.40 16.87 21.69
CA ARG A 704 9.11 15.97 22.61
C ARG A 704 10.47 16.59 22.93
N ILE A 705 10.88 16.55 24.19
CA ILE A 705 12.19 17.03 24.62
C ILE A 705 13.26 16.24 23.86
N GLY A 706 14.07 16.95 23.09
CA GLY A 706 15.07 16.39 22.20
C GLY A 706 16.45 16.96 22.47
N ALA A 707 17.45 16.40 21.79
CA ALA A 707 18.86 16.75 21.97
C ALA A 707 19.23 18.20 21.62
N HIS A 708 18.28 19.09 21.28
CA HIS A 708 18.49 20.54 21.19
C HIS A 708 17.31 21.41 21.70
N SER A 709 16.24 20.87 22.31
CA SER A 709 15.01 21.64 22.63
C SER A 709 15.21 22.88 23.51
N HIS A 710 16.16 22.81 24.46
CA HIS A 710 16.57 23.98 25.28
C HIS A 710 17.06 25.20 24.48
N ILE A 711 17.44 25.07 23.19
CA ILE A 711 17.96 26.18 22.38
C ILE A 711 16.82 27.03 21.84
N ARG A 712 16.71 28.25 22.35
CA ARG A 712 15.64 29.21 22.02
C ARG A 712 16.10 30.32 21.06
N GLY A 713 17.41 30.42 20.81
CA GLY A 713 18.07 31.48 20.05
C GLY A 713 19.59 31.39 20.14
N LEU A 714 20.29 32.46 19.78
CA LEU A 714 21.76 32.55 19.89
C LEU A 714 22.23 33.20 21.22
N GLY A 715 21.32 33.77 22.03
CA GLY A 715 21.67 34.41 23.29
C GLY A 715 22.59 35.64 23.12
N VAL A 716 22.38 36.41 22.07
CA VAL A 716 23.16 37.63 21.74
C VAL A 716 22.35 38.88 22.09
N GLY A 717 23.03 39.88 22.65
CA GLY A 717 22.43 41.19 22.89
C GLY A 717 22.22 42.00 21.60
N PRO A 718 21.61 43.21 21.69
CA PRO A 718 21.36 44.07 20.53
C PRO A 718 22.61 44.38 19.70
N ASN A 719 23.79 44.47 20.34
CA ASN A 719 25.09 44.74 19.71
C ASN A 719 25.77 43.49 19.10
N LEU A 720 25.05 42.36 19.00
CA LEU A 720 25.54 41.04 18.56
C LEU A 720 26.57 40.39 19.51
N ASP A 721 26.77 40.93 20.71
CA ASP A 721 27.63 40.34 21.74
C ASP A 721 26.91 39.20 22.49
N PRO A 722 27.48 37.98 22.53
CA PRO A 722 26.87 36.84 23.21
C PRO A 722 27.05 36.91 24.72
N GLN A 723 25.96 36.70 25.45
CA GLN A 723 25.97 36.52 26.90
C GLN A 723 26.47 35.11 27.27
N ASP A 724 27.14 34.98 28.41
CA ASP A 724 27.77 33.72 28.87
C ASP A 724 26.79 32.54 28.97
N THR A 725 25.56 32.79 29.42
CA THR A 725 24.45 31.82 29.36
C THR A 725 23.14 32.55 29.03
N ALA A 726 22.60 32.31 27.83
CA ALA A 726 21.34 32.91 27.36
C ALA A 726 20.70 32.06 26.24
N ASP A 727 19.38 32.05 26.13
CA ASP A 727 18.60 31.26 25.16
C ASP A 727 18.94 29.76 25.09
N GLY A 728 19.40 29.19 26.22
CA GLY A 728 19.89 27.80 26.30
C GLY A 728 21.30 27.57 25.73
N MET A 729 21.93 28.60 25.17
CA MET A 729 23.32 28.57 24.72
C MET A 729 24.27 28.97 25.87
N VAL A 730 25.32 28.18 26.06
CA VAL A 730 26.41 28.44 27.01
C VAL A 730 27.72 28.56 26.25
N GLY A 731 28.56 29.55 26.60
CA GLY A 731 29.90 29.67 26.03
C GLY A 731 29.92 29.95 24.52
N GLN A 732 30.92 29.41 23.80
CA GLN A 732 31.09 29.53 22.33
C GLN A 732 30.98 30.97 21.78
N PHE A 733 31.47 31.96 22.53
CA PHE A 733 31.29 33.39 22.23
C PHE A 733 31.61 33.78 20.77
N GLN A 734 32.79 33.40 20.27
CA GLN A 734 33.19 33.73 18.89
C GLN A 734 32.26 33.10 17.84
N ALA A 735 31.87 31.85 18.02
CA ALA A 735 30.99 31.14 17.09
C ALA A 735 29.56 31.69 17.11
N ARG A 736 29.03 32.07 18.29
CA ARG A 736 27.71 32.70 18.44
C ARG A 736 27.68 34.11 17.87
N LYS A 737 28.74 34.91 18.04
CA LYS A 737 28.87 36.24 17.42
C LYS A 737 28.93 36.14 15.89
N ALA A 738 29.72 35.21 15.35
CA ALA A 738 29.76 34.94 13.91
C ALA A 738 28.38 34.47 13.37
N ALA A 739 27.72 33.55 14.08
CA ALA A 739 26.37 33.09 13.74
C ALA A 739 25.34 34.24 13.74
N ALA A 740 25.41 35.17 14.69
CA ALA A 740 24.53 36.33 14.75
C ALA A 740 24.78 37.33 13.61
N ILE A 741 26.03 37.50 13.19
CA ILE A 741 26.38 38.27 11.99
C ILE A 741 25.79 37.62 10.73
N VAL A 742 25.89 36.29 10.59
CA VAL A 742 25.24 35.54 9.50
C VAL A 742 23.72 35.74 9.51
N VAL A 743 23.05 35.63 10.67
CA VAL A 743 21.61 35.91 10.79
C VAL A 743 21.27 37.31 10.29
N LYS A 744 22.10 38.33 10.60
CA LYS A 744 21.92 39.69 10.08
C LYS A 744 22.15 39.80 8.57
N MET A 745 23.15 39.12 8.01
CA MET A 745 23.38 39.08 6.56
C MET A 745 22.23 38.42 5.79
N VAL A 746 21.62 37.37 6.36
CA VAL A 746 20.42 36.73 5.80
C VAL A 746 19.22 37.68 5.89
N GLN A 747 18.99 38.29 7.05
CA GLN A 747 17.89 39.27 7.27
C GLN A 747 18.01 40.51 6.35
N SER A 748 19.23 40.90 5.98
CA SER A 748 19.48 42.03 5.06
C SER A 748 19.62 41.63 3.59
N GLY A 749 19.41 40.35 3.23
CA GLY A 749 19.52 39.87 1.85
C GLY A 749 20.94 39.77 1.27
N ASN A 750 21.99 40.00 2.06
CA ASN A 750 23.38 40.16 1.59
C ASN A 750 24.17 38.85 1.43
N ILE A 751 23.50 37.69 1.37
CA ILE A 751 24.15 36.36 1.43
C ILE A 751 23.74 35.42 0.28
N ALA A 752 23.18 35.94 -0.81
CA ALA A 752 22.81 35.15 -1.99
C ALA A 752 23.99 34.30 -2.50
N GLY A 753 23.73 33.02 -2.83
CA GLY A 753 24.73 32.09 -3.34
C GLY A 753 25.79 31.60 -2.34
N ARG A 754 25.69 31.94 -1.04
CA ARG A 754 26.64 31.54 -0.01
C ARG A 754 26.01 30.69 1.10
N GLY A 755 26.78 29.74 1.63
CA GLY A 755 26.41 28.94 2.78
C GLY A 755 27.33 29.17 3.99
N VAL A 756 27.19 28.33 5.01
CA VAL A 756 27.96 28.37 6.26
C VAL A 756 28.62 27.01 6.49
N LEU A 757 29.88 27.00 6.92
CA LEU A 757 30.59 25.79 7.35
C LEU A 757 30.94 25.89 8.83
N ILE A 758 30.22 25.15 9.68
CA ILE A 758 30.55 25.06 11.10
C ILE A 758 31.55 23.90 11.30
N HIS A 759 32.77 24.19 11.72
CA HIS A 759 33.83 23.18 11.90
C HIS A 759 34.38 23.15 13.32
N GLY A 760 34.96 22.01 13.70
CA GLY A 760 35.57 21.79 15.03
C GLY A 760 35.27 20.39 15.58
N GLN A 761 35.77 20.10 16.77
CA GLN A 761 35.74 18.75 17.36
C GLN A 761 34.32 18.20 17.59
N ARG A 762 34.18 16.90 17.85
CA ARG A 762 32.88 16.31 18.22
C ARG A 762 32.45 16.82 19.60
N GLY A 763 31.18 17.20 19.75
CA GLY A 763 30.63 17.70 21.02
C GLY A 763 30.69 19.22 21.24
N THR A 764 31.29 20.01 20.34
CA THR A 764 31.47 21.48 20.46
C THR A 764 30.23 22.34 20.14
N GLY A 765 29.03 21.75 20.13
CA GLY A 765 27.78 22.50 19.94
C GLY A 765 27.43 22.92 18.51
N LYS A 766 28.10 22.39 17.46
CA LYS A 766 27.84 22.75 16.05
C LYS A 766 26.35 22.76 15.65
N THR A 767 25.64 21.66 15.92
CA THR A 767 24.20 21.50 15.66
C THR A 767 23.34 22.46 16.50
N ALA A 768 23.79 22.80 17.72
CA ALA A 768 23.11 23.78 18.58
C ALA A 768 23.24 25.21 18.01
N ILE A 769 24.41 25.57 17.45
CA ILE A 769 24.62 26.85 16.76
C ILE A 769 23.73 26.95 15.51
N ALA A 770 23.64 25.88 14.71
CA ALA A 770 22.75 25.84 13.54
C ALA A 770 21.26 25.98 13.92
N MET A 771 20.82 25.30 14.99
CA MET A 771 19.48 25.46 15.56
C MET A 771 19.25 26.91 16.05
N GLY A 772 20.24 27.50 16.72
CA GLY A 772 20.21 28.89 17.18
C GLY A 772 20.07 29.89 16.04
N ILE A 773 20.79 29.70 14.93
CA ILE A 773 20.65 30.49 13.68
C ILE A 773 19.20 30.41 13.18
N ALA A 774 18.63 29.21 13.06
CA ALA A 774 17.27 29.04 12.57
C ALA A 774 16.22 29.73 13.47
N LYS A 775 16.32 29.57 14.80
CA LYS A 775 15.44 30.26 15.76
C LYS A 775 15.60 31.78 15.72
N ALA A 776 16.81 32.30 15.50
CA ALA A 776 17.09 33.72 15.37
C ALA A 776 16.63 34.34 14.03
N LEU A 777 16.51 33.54 12.98
CA LEU A 777 15.89 33.96 11.71
C LEU A 777 14.37 34.11 11.82
N GLY A 778 13.71 33.31 12.66
CA GLY A 778 12.30 33.45 12.99
C GLY A 778 11.71 32.20 13.63
N LYS A 779 10.67 32.37 14.47
CA LYS A 779 10.02 31.24 15.17
C LYS A 779 9.40 30.21 14.22
N ASP A 780 8.87 30.67 13.09
CA ASP A 780 8.23 29.86 12.05
C ASP A 780 9.16 29.47 10.90
N THR A 781 10.45 29.81 10.99
CA THR A 781 11.43 29.53 9.92
C THR A 781 11.68 28.03 9.82
N PRO A 782 11.49 27.40 8.64
CA PRO A 782 11.73 25.97 8.47
C PRO A 782 13.19 25.61 8.77
N PHE A 783 13.39 24.58 9.59
CA PHE A 783 14.71 24.00 9.87
C PHE A 783 14.70 22.52 9.50
N VAL A 784 15.51 22.15 8.51
CA VAL A 784 15.71 20.76 8.10
C VAL A 784 17.12 20.35 8.53
N SER A 785 17.21 19.29 9.32
CA SER A 785 18.48 18.69 9.71
C SER A 785 18.56 17.29 9.12
N ILE A 786 19.63 17.00 8.39
CA ILE A 786 19.95 15.68 7.84
C ILE A 786 21.41 15.33 8.15
N SER A 787 21.69 14.05 8.40
CA SER A 787 23.04 13.51 8.26
C SER A 787 23.37 13.35 6.79
N ALA A 788 24.60 13.67 6.37
CA ALA A 788 25.11 13.37 5.04
C ALA A 788 24.97 11.88 4.65
N SER A 789 24.91 10.96 5.62
CA SER A 789 24.67 9.54 5.36
C SER A 789 23.24 9.21 4.91
N GLU A 790 22.23 10.02 5.25
CA GLU A 790 20.82 9.79 4.89
C GLU A 790 20.54 9.97 3.38
N ILE A 791 21.42 10.70 2.68
CA ILE A 791 21.34 10.92 1.23
C ILE A 791 21.60 9.62 0.43
N PHE A 792 22.31 8.66 1.01
CA PHE A 792 22.66 7.40 0.36
C PHE A 792 21.58 6.33 0.56
N SER A 793 20.49 6.43 -0.21
CA SER A 793 19.38 5.47 -0.21
C SER A 793 19.43 4.49 -1.40
N VAL A 794 18.78 3.34 -1.24
CA VAL A 794 18.51 2.37 -2.34
C VAL A 794 17.16 2.65 -2.99
N ASP A 795 16.23 3.30 -2.29
CA ASP A 795 14.85 3.52 -2.75
C ASP A 795 14.66 4.86 -3.49
N MET A 796 15.65 5.77 -3.46
CA MET A 796 15.67 7.04 -4.22
C MET A 796 17.11 7.46 -4.55
N ASN A 797 17.31 8.19 -5.66
CA ASN A 797 18.64 8.69 -6.02
C ASN A 797 19.13 9.85 -5.10
N LYS A 798 20.45 10.05 -5.03
CA LYS A 798 21.11 11.03 -4.12
C LYS A 798 20.66 12.47 -4.39
N SER A 799 20.58 12.86 -5.66
CA SER A 799 20.17 14.21 -6.07
C SER A 799 18.71 14.50 -5.71
N GLU A 800 17.83 13.50 -5.80
CA GLU A 800 16.43 13.59 -5.37
C GLU A 800 16.31 13.70 -3.85
N ALA A 801 17.10 12.95 -3.08
CA ALA A 801 17.14 13.07 -1.62
C ALA A 801 17.57 14.49 -1.19
N LEU A 802 18.61 15.04 -1.82
CA LEU A 802 19.05 16.43 -1.61
C LEU A 802 18.00 17.45 -2.04
N MET A 803 17.33 17.24 -3.19
CA MET A 803 16.26 18.12 -3.67
C MET A 803 15.05 18.13 -2.72
N GLN A 804 14.67 16.98 -2.17
CA GLN A 804 13.62 16.91 -1.15
C GLN A 804 14.04 17.63 0.14
N ALA A 805 15.30 17.50 0.58
CA ALA A 805 15.80 18.22 1.75
C ALA A 805 15.78 19.75 1.55
N LEU A 806 16.22 20.24 0.38
CA LEU A 806 16.14 21.66 0.00
C LEU A 806 14.69 22.16 0.00
N ARG A 807 13.76 21.44 -0.66
CA ARG A 807 12.35 21.86 -0.74
C ARG A 807 11.57 21.74 0.57
N LYS A 808 12.01 20.90 1.51
CA LYS A 808 11.50 20.89 2.90
C LYS A 808 11.96 22.13 3.68
N ALA A 809 13.13 22.69 3.35
CA ALA A 809 13.67 23.88 3.99
C ALA A 809 13.14 25.21 3.38
N ILE A 810 12.25 25.17 2.39
CA ILE A 810 11.61 26.37 1.83
C ILE A 810 10.14 26.38 2.24
N GLY A 811 9.76 27.38 3.04
CA GLY A 811 8.39 27.61 3.49
C GLY A 811 7.61 28.49 2.52
N VAL A 812 6.33 28.22 2.37
CA VAL A 812 5.33 29.06 1.71
C VAL A 812 4.26 29.39 2.74
N ARG A 813 4.13 30.68 3.04
CA ARG A 813 3.13 31.24 3.96
C ARG A 813 1.96 31.73 3.13
N ILE A 814 0.88 30.97 3.10
CA ILE A 814 -0.36 31.29 2.39
C ILE A 814 -1.27 32.08 3.33
N LYS A 815 -1.80 33.21 2.86
CA LYS A 815 -2.85 33.98 3.52
C LYS A 815 -4.19 33.55 2.94
N GLU A 816 -5.14 33.18 3.80
CA GLU A 816 -6.49 32.80 3.40
C GLU A 816 -7.50 33.62 4.21
N GLU A 817 -8.34 34.39 3.53
CA GLU A 817 -9.44 35.14 4.12
C GLU A 817 -10.71 34.31 4.06
N THR A 818 -11.33 34.05 5.22
CA THR A 818 -12.56 33.26 5.33
C THR A 818 -13.68 34.09 5.95
N GLU A 819 -14.85 34.10 5.31
CA GLU A 819 -16.07 34.65 5.93
C GLU A 819 -16.60 33.66 6.97
N VAL A 820 -16.65 34.09 8.22
CA VAL A 820 -17.22 33.33 9.34
C VAL A 820 -18.44 34.04 9.90
N LEU A 821 -19.52 33.29 10.15
CA LEU A 821 -20.63 33.74 10.97
C LEU A 821 -20.36 33.31 12.41
N GLU A 822 -20.43 34.22 13.38
CA GLU A 822 -20.25 33.91 14.80
C GLU A 822 -21.38 34.53 15.63
N GLY A 823 -22.04 33.72 16.46
CA GLY A 823 -23.20 34.19 17.24
C GLY A 823 -23.76 33.15 18.21
N GLU A 824 -24.58 33.62 19.14
CA GLU A 824 -25.45 32.80 19.98
C GLU A 824 -26.66 32.33 19.17
N VAL A 825 -26.98 31.04 19.25
CA VAL A 825 -28.17 30.47 18.61
C VAL A 825 -29.40 30.81 19.44
N VAL A 826 -30.33 31.60 18.89
CA VAL A 826 -31.58 31.94 19.59
C VAL A 826 -32.63 30.84 19.38
N SER A 827 -32.74 30.34 18.15
CA SER A 827 -33.60 29.23 17.75
C SER A 827 -32.97 28.44 16.60
N VAL A 828 -33.31 27.15 16.52
CA VAL A 828 -32.96 26.29 15.38
C VAL A 828 -34.13 25.37 15.06
N GLU A 829 -34.66 25.51 13.85
CA GLU A 829 -35.79 24.76 13.31
C GLU A 829 -35.28 23.87 12.17
N MET A 830 -35.73 22.62 12.11
CA MET A 830 -35.22 21.65 11.13
C MET A 830 -36.36 20.77 10.62
N ASP A 831 -36.86 21.09 9.43
CA ASP A 831 -37.90 20.33 8.76
C ASP A 831 -37.32 19.05 8.15
N ARG A 832 -37.87 17.91 8.57
CA ARG A 832 -37.57 16.60 8.00
C ARG A 832 -38.84 16.04 7.35
N PRO A 833 -38.81 15.65 6.06
CA PRO A 833 -39.94 14.98 5.45
C PRO A 833 -40.23 13.66 6.14
N ALA A 834 -41.50 13.41 6.49
CA ALA A 834 -41.93 12.25 7.29
C ALA A 834 -41.62 10.88 6.64
N SER A 835 -41.37 10.86 5.33
CA SER A 835 -40.92 9.68 4.56
C SER A 835 -39.45 9.32 4.75
N GLY A 836 -38.65 10.20 5.36
CA GLY A 836 -37.19 10.08 5.42
C GLY A 836 -36.45 10.32 4.09
N VAL A 837 -37.19 10.57 2.99
CA VAL A 837 -36.65 10.78 1.65
C VAL A 837 -37.13 12.13 1.10
N GLY A 838 -36.22 13.09 1.05
CA GLY A 838 -36.43 14.45 0.53
C GLY A 838 -35.36 15.41 1.03
N PRO A 839 -35.25 16.63 0.46
CA PRO A 839 -34.30 17.63 0.94
C PRO A 839 -34.69 18.09 2.35
N LYS A 840 -33.72 18.06 3.27
CA LYS A 840 -33.86 18.70 4.59
C LYS A 840 -33.66 20.19 4.42
N VAL A 841 -34.53 20.98 5.03
CA VAL A 841 -34.45 22.44 5.12
C VAL A 841 -34.63 22.83 6.59
N GLY A 842 -34.16 24.00 6.97
CA GLY A 842 -34.30 24.49 8.33
C GLY A 842 -34.09 25.99 8.42
N LYS A 843 -34.24 26.54 9.62
CA LYS A 843 -33.97 27.94 9.93
C LYS A 843 -33.11 28.03 11.18
N LEU A 844 -32.24 29.04 11.22
CA LEU A 844 -31.32 29.28 12.32
C LEU A 844 -31.33 30.78 12.65
N SER A 845 -31.80 31.15 13.84
CA SER A 845 -31.63 32.51 14.35
C SER A 845 -30.31 32.61 15.10
N LEU A 846 -29.43 33.52 14.66
CA LEU A 846 -28.17 33.87 15.31
C LEU A 846 -28.23 35.29 15.86
N LYS A 847 -27.59 35.49 17.01
CA LYS A 847 -27.56 36.76 17.73
C LYS A 847 -26.16 37.11 18.22
N THR A 848 -25.80 38.38 18.11
CA THR A 848 -24.70 39.02 18.85
C THR A 848 -25.29 40.01 19.87
N THR A 849 -24.46 40.73 20.60
CA THR A 849 -24.96 41.84 21.45
C THR A 849 -25.64 42.95 20.65
N ASP A 850 -25.35 43.06 19.34
CA ASP A 850 -25.64 44.25 18.54
C ASP A 850 -26.74 43.99 17.48
N MET A 851 -26.96 42.73 17.08
CA MET A 851 -27.95 42.34 16.08
C MET A 851 -28.43 40.89 16.22
N GLU A 852 -29.57 40.58 15.61
CA GLU A 852 -30.15 39.23 15.51
C GLU A 852 -30.66 39.00 14.08
N THR A 853 -30.34 37.84 13.49
CA THR A 853 -30.60 37.53 12.08
C THR A 853 -30.98 36.06 11.89
N ILE A 854 -32.00 35.81 11.06
CA ILE A 854 -32.47 34.47 10.70
C ILE A 854 -31.88 34.03 9.36
N TYR A 855 -31.30 32.85 9.32
CA TYR A 855 -30.71 32.22 8.14
C TYR A 855 -31.47 30.95 7.75
N ASP A 856 -31.82 30.81 6.47
CA ASP A 856 -32.34 29.56 5.92
C ASP A 856 -31.20 28.55 5.72
N LEU A 857 -31.35 27.35 6.27
CA LEU A 857 -30.36 26.27 6.23
C LEU A 857 -30.65 25.28 5.10
N GLY A 858 -29.72 25.16 4.16
CA GLY A 858 -29.68 24.06 3.20
C GLY A 858 -29.30 22.72 3.85
N SER A 859 -29.64 21.61 3.18
CA SER A 859 -29.51 20.24 3.72
C SER A 859 -28.14 19.88 4.33
N LYS A 860 -27.04 20.30 3.70
CA LYS A 860 -25.67 20.08 4.22
C LYS A 860 -25.42 20.80 5.56
N MET A 861 -25.97 22.00 5.73
CA MET A 861 -25.80 22.79 6.95
C MET A 861 -26.70 22.24 8.06
N VAL A 862 -27.94 21.84 7.73
CA VAL A 862 -28.82 21.09 8.64
C VAL A 862 -28.11 19.84 9.16
N ASP A 863 -27.48 19.06 8.29
CA ASP A 863 -26.73 17.85 8.68
C ASP A 863 -25.50 18.14 9.56
N GLN A 864 -24.81 19.27 9.37
CA GLN A 864 -23.72 19.70 10.26
C GLN A 864 -24.25 20.16 11.63
N CYS A 865 -25.32 20.96 11.68
CA CYS A 865 -25.95 21.37 12.93
C CYS A 865 -26.47 20.17 13.74
N ILE A 866 -27.02 19.15 13.07
CA ILE A 866 -27.40 17.87 13.69
C ILE A 866 -26.17 17.13 14.23
N LYS A 867 -25.10 17.03 13.43
CA LYS A 867 -23.86 16.32 13.78
C LYS A 867 -23.19 16.91 15.02
N GLU A 868 -23.04 18.23 15.06
CA GLU A 868 -22.43 18.97 16.17
C GLU A 868 -23.40 19.18 17.36
N ARG A 869 -24.66 18.76 17.20
CA ARG A 869 -25.75 18.87 18.20
C ARG A 869 -25.98 20.30 18.69
N ILE A 870 -26.08 21.22 17.74
CA ILE A 870 -26.32 22.64 18.00
C ILE A 870 -27.73 22.83 18.57
N CYS A 871 -27.82 23.51 19.71
CA CYS A 871 -29.07 23.86 20.40
C CYS A 871 -29.19 25.37 20.60
N ALA A 872 -30.39 25.86 20.92
CA ALA A 872 -30.58 27.23 21.39
C ALA A 872 -29.75 27.51 22.67
N GLY A 873 -29.06 28.64 22.71
CA GLY A 873 -28.09 29.00 23.74
C GLY A 873 -26.67 28.45 23.53
N ASP A 874 -26.38 27.68 22.47
CA ASP A 874 -25.00 27.42 22.06
C ASP A 874 -24.41 28.65 21.34
N VAL A 875 -23.13 28.96 21.56
CA VAL A 875 -22.37 29.94 20.77
C VAL A 875 -21.58 29.18 19.72
N ILE A 876 -21.80 29.51 18.45
CA ILE A 876 -21.27 28.78 17.30
C ILE A 876 -20.53 29.69 16.31
N GLN A 877 -19.60 29.09 15.57
CA GLN A 877 -18.94 29.67 14.41
C GLN A 877 -19.26 28.81 13.18
N ILE A 878 -19.68 29.43 12.09
CA ILE A 878 -19.95 28.80 10.79
C ILE A 878 -19.01 29.41 9.75
N ASP A 879 -18.09 28.63 9.24
CA ASP A 879 -17.33 28.99 8.03
C ASP A 879 -18.26 28.84 6.82
N LYS A 880 -18.57 29.95 6.14
CA LYS A 880 -19.45 29.95 4.97
C LYS A 880 -18.86 29.19 3.79
N SER A 881 -17.54 29.20 3.62
CA SER A 881 -16.85 28.65 2.46
C SER A 881 -16.81 27.12 2.51
N SER A 882 -16.49 26.54 3.68
CA SER A 882 -16.46 25.08 3.88
C SER A 882 -17.80 24.50 4.34
N GLY A 883 -18.72 25.33 4.82
CA GLY A 883 -19.98 24.89 5.44
C GLY A 883 -19.77 24.17 6.77
N ARG A 884 -18.63 24.41 7.44
CA ARG A 884 -18.30 23.78 8.73
C ARG A 884 -18.87 24.60 9.89
N VAL A 885 -19.75 23.97 10.66
CA VAL A 885 -20.22 24.48 11.95
C VAL A 885 -19.27 24.01 13.05
N THR A 886 -18.93 24.89 13.98
CA THR A 886 -18.10 24.59 15.16
C THR A 886 -18.72 25.24 16.39
N ARG A 887 -19.01 24.47 17.44
CA ARG A 887 -19.50 25.02 18.71
C ARG A 887 -18.34 25.54 19.55
N ILE A 888 -18.33 26.85 19.84
CA ILE A 888 -17.32 27.50 20.70
C ILE A 888 -17.60 27.21 22.18
N GLY A 889 -18.88 27.22 22.57
CA GLY A 889 -19.35 26.94 23.93
C GLY A 889 -20.84 27.18 24.08
N ARG A 890 -21.30 27.47 25.30
CA ARG A 890 -22.67 27.89 25.61
C ARG A 890 -22.74 29.31 26.14
N SER A 891 -23.80 30.03 25.81
CA SER A 891 -24.00 31.39 26.27
C SER A 891 -24.19 31.41 27.79
N ALA A 892 -23.44 32.27 28.47
CA ALA A 892 -23.49 32.40 29.92
C ALA A 892 -24.87 32.87 30.44
N THR A 893 -25.64 33.59 29.61
CA THR A 893 -26.98 34.12 29.96
C THR A 893 -28.05 33.05 30.09
N ARG A 894 -27.92 31.92 29.37
CA ARG A 894 -28.83 30.76 29.45
C ARG A 894 -28.26 29.60 30.28
N SER A 895 -27.39 29.91 31.25
CA SER A 895 -26.82 28.90 32.15
C SER A 895 -27.84 28.25 33.08
N HIS A 896 -28.96 28.92 33.36
CA HIS A 896 -30.03 28.43 34.23
C HIS A 896 -31.07 27.53 33.54
N ASP A 897 -31.16 27.52 32.21
CA ASP A 897 -32.18 26.75 31.45
C ASP A 897 -31.92 25.22 31.42
N TYR A 898 -30.92 24.73 32.18
CA TYR A 898 -30.38 23.39 32.05
C TYR A 898 -30.10 22.72 33.40
N ASP A 899 -31.09 21.99 33.93
CA ASP A 899 -31.04 21.31 35.24
C ASP A 899 -29.96 20.23 35.40
N ALA A 900 -29.31 19.78 34.31
CA ALA A 900 -28.33 18.70 34.33
C ALA A 900 -27.17 18.95 33.35
N MET A 901 -26.18 19.74 33.78
CA MET A 901 -24.99 20.08 32.98
C MET A 901 -23.72 19.38 33.51
N GLY A 902 -22.90 18.85 32.61
CA GLY A 902 -21.63 18.22 32.97
C GLY A 902 -20.54 19.26 33.30
N PRO A 903 -19.58 18.95 34.20
CA PRO A 903 -18.54 19.89 34.67
C PRO A 903 -17.53 20.33 33.59
N GLN A 904 -17.66 19.85 32.35
CA GLN A 904 -16.83 20.21 31.20
C GLN A 904 -17.52 21.22 30.25
N THR A 905 -18.68 21.76 30.62
CA THR A 905 -19.40 22.73 29.78
C THR A 905 -18.70 24.08 29.81
N LYS A 906 -18.04 24.42 28.70
CA LYS A 906 -17.42 25.74 28.52
C LYS A 906 -18.48 26.81 28.25
N PHE A 907 -18.73 27.67 29.22
CA PHE A 907 -19.52 28.89 29.03
C PHE A 907 -18.67 29.97 28.36
N VAL A 908 -19.31 30.73 27.47
CA VAL A 908 -18.71 31.77 26.62
C VAL A 908 -19.71 32.94 26.59
N PRO A 909 -19.28 34.21 26.66
CA PRO A 909 -20.19 35.34 26.51
C PRO A 909 -20.78 35.39 25.09
N CYS A 910 -21.95 36.00 24.95
CA CYS A 910 -22.52 36.31 23.64
C CYS A 910 -21.51 37.17 22.82
N PRO A 911 -21.19 36.81 21.57
CA PRO A 911 -20.26 37.59 20.74
C PRO A 911 -20.75 39.03 20.52
N ARG A 912 -19.81 39.96 20.30
CA ARG A 912 -20.08 41.39 20.02
C ARG A 912 -19.74 41.73 18.57
N GLY A 913 -20.34 42.78 18.03
CA GLY A 913 -20.18 43.20 16.64
C GLY A 913 -21.18 42.54 15.69
N GLU A 914 -20.87 42.60 14.40
CA GLU A 914 -21.68 41.95 13.36
C GLU A 914 -21.59 40.42 13.46
N ILE A 915 -22.70 39.73 13.14
CA ILE A 915 -22.73 38.26 13.10
C ILE A 915 -21.75 37.72 12.04
N GLN A 916 -21.52 38.46 10.95
CA GLN A 916 -20.59 38.11 9.90
C GLN A 916 -19.27 38.85 10.06
N THR A 917 -18.15 38.13 10.10
CA THR A 917 -16.81 38.72 10.13
C THR A 917 -15.87 38.01 9.15
N THR A 918 -14.89 38.73 8.61
CA THR A 918 -13.83 38.16 7.77
C THR A 918 -12.62 37.87 8.63
N ARG A 919 -12.10 36.65 8.57
CA ARG A 919 -10.96 36.19 9.36
C ARG A 919 -9.80 35.81 8.45
N GLU A 920 -8.68 36.49 8.61
CA GLU A 920 -7.41 36.10 7.98
C GLU A 920 -6.76 34.95 8.76
N THR A 921 -6.55 33.83 8.08
CA THR A 921 -5.78 32.68 8.59
C THR A 921 -4.51 32.50 7.77
N VAL A 922 -3.39 32.31 8.47
CA VAL A 922 -2.07 32.19 7.86
C VAL A 922 -1.56 30.75 8.00
N HIS A 923 -1.35 30.09 6.87
CA HIS A 923 -0.90 28.71 6.79
C HIS A 923 0.54 28.63 6.26
N THR A 924 1.45 28.04 7.04
CA THR A 924 2.83 27.79 6.61
C THR A 924 3.01 26.32 6.24
N VAL A 925 3.31 26.04 4.98
CA VAL A 925 3.60 24.71 4.41
C VAL A 925 4.93 24.74 3.67
N CYS A 926 5.68 23.64 3.58
CA CYS A 926 6.91 23.61 2.79
C CYS A 926 6.66 23.23 1.32
N LEU A 927 7.55 23.65 0.41
CA LEU A 927 7.42 23.34 -1.02
C LEU A 927 7.37 21.82 -1.28
N HIS A 928 8.07 21.02 -0.48
CA HIS A 928 8.02 19.56 -0.58
C HIS A 928 6.64 18.98 -0.18
N GLU A 929 5.92 19.56 0.78
CA GLU A 929 4.56 19.11 1.10
C GLU A 929 3.61 19.37 -0.08
N ILE A 930 3.73 20.55 -0.71
CA ILE A 930 2.97 20.89 -1.93
C ILE A 930 3.32 19.93 -3.07
N ASP A 931 4.61 19.60 -3.28
CA ASP A 931 5.06 18.60 -4.27
C ASP A 931 4.38 17.24 -4.05
N VAL A 932 4.48 16.71 -2.82
CA VAL A 932 3.99 15.36 -2.52
C VAL A 932 2.47 15.30 -2.63
N ILE A 933 1.75 16.31 -2.12
CA ILE A 933 0.29 16.42 -2.22
C ILE A 933 -0.18 16.42 -3.69
N ASN A 934 0.47 17.20 -4.55
CA ASN A 934 0.07 17.32 -5.96
C ASN A 934 0.59 16.18 -6.85
N SER A 935 1.66 15.48 -6.45
CA SER A 935 2.20 14.34 -7.22
C SER A 935 1.32 13.09 -7.20
N ARG A 936 0.46 12.90 -6.18
CA ARG A 936 -0.28 11.65 -5.95
C ARG A 936 -1.69 11.92 -5.39
N SER A 937 -2.67 11.12 -5.82
CA SER A 937 -4.08 11.18 -5.34
C SER A 937 -4.30 10.81 -3.86
N GLN A 938 -3.24 10.48 -3.11
CA GLN A 938 -3.21 10.33 -1.65
C GLN A 938 -1.93 10.94 -1.06
N GLY A 939 -1.39 12.00 -1.70
CA GLY A 939 -0.11 12.60 -1.32
C GLY A 939 -0.04 13.03 0.15
N PHE A 940 -1.13 13.53 0.73
CA PHE A 940 -1.20 13.84 2.15
C PHE A 940 -0.83 12.65 3.06
N LEU A 941 -1.20 11.41 2.70
CA LEU A 941 -0.85 10.23 3.49
C LEU A 941 0.63 9.84 3.33
N ALA A 942 1.21 10.06 2.15
CA ALA A 942 2.62 9.76 1.86
C ALA A 942 3.59 10.58 2.72
N LEU A 943 3.19 11.79 3.14
CA LEU A 943 3.94 12.64 4.07
C LEU A 943 4.14 11.99 5.45
N PHE A 944 3.21 11.15 5.89
CA PHE A 944 3.27 10.46 7.19
C PHE A 944 3.82 9.03 7.10
N THR A 945 3.80 8.40 5.93
CA THR A 945 4.33 7.04 5.73
C THR A 945 5.77 7.02 5.22
N GLY A 946 6.28 8.12 4.68
CA GLY A 946 7.62 8.20 4.07
C GLY A 946 7.71 7.64 2.65
N ASP A 947 6.62 7.11 2.08
CA ASP A 947 6.53 6.64 0.69
C ASP A 947 6.25 7.82 -0.27
N THR A 948 7.15 8.80 -0.27
CA THR A 948 7.12 9.94 -1.20
C THR A 948 7.62 9.54 -2.59
N GLY A 949 8.62 8.65 -2.65
CA GLY A 949 9.31 8.23 -3.87
C GLY A 949 9.98 9.40 -4.61
N GLU A 950 10.38 9.17 -5.86
CA GLU A 950 10.92 10.24 -6.72
C GLU A 950 9.79 11.12 -7.27
N ILE A 951 9.94 12.43 -7.14
CA ILE A 951 8.96 13.42 -7.63
C ILE A 951 9.44 13.97 -8.98
N LYS A 952 8.58 13.89 -10.00
CA LYS A 952 8.91 14.38 -11.34
C LYS A 952 9.21 15.89 -11.37
N SER A 953 10.12 16.30 -12.24
CA SER A 953 10.49 17.71 -12.46
C SER A 953 9.30 18.56 -12.94
N GLU A 954 8.45 18.05 -13.83
CA GLU A 954 7.35 18.87 -14.39
C GLU A 954 6.35 19.30 -13.31
N VAL A 955 6.13 18.46 -12.29
CA VAL A 955 5.29 18.78 -11.12
C VAL A 955 5.91 19.91 -10.30
N ARG A 956 7.24 19.87 -10.09
CA ARG A 956 7.97 20.92 -9.37
C ARG A 956 7.98 22.24 -10.12
N GLU A 957 8.14 22.21 -11.44
CA GLU A 957 8.09 23.40 -12.29
C GLU A 957 6.71 24.06 -12.26
N GLN A 958 5.64 23.26 -12.38
CA GLN A 958 4.26 23.75 -12.23
C GLN A 958 4.01 24.37 -10.85
N ILE A 959 4.49 23.74 -9.77
CA ILE A 959 4.35 24.28 -8.41
C ILE A 959 5.18 25.55 -8.22
N ASN A 960 6.42 25.59 -8.70
CA ASN A 960 7.27 26.78 -8.63
C ASN A 960 6.60 27.96 -9.35
N LYS A 961 6.03 27.72 -10.54
CA LYS A 961 5.25 28.72 -11.26
C LYS A 961 4.03 29.18 -10.46
N LYS A 962 3.23 28.25 -9.91
CA LYS A 962 2.03 28.59 -9.12
C LYS A 962 2.35 29.35 -7.83
N VAL A 963 3.48 29.05 -7.19
CA VAL A 963 3.96 29.76 -5.99
C VAL A 963 4.52 31.14 -6.35
N ALA A 964 5.14 31.30 -7.53
CA ALA A 964 5.52 32.62 -8.06
C ALA A 964 4.27 33.47 -8.36
N GLU A 965 3.27 32.90 -9.05
CA GLU A 965 1.96 33.55 -9.29
C GLU A 965 1.31 33.98 -7.96
N TRP A 966 1.26 33.11 -6.94
CA TRP A 966 0.71 33.48 -5.62
C TRP A 966 1.52 34.56 -4.88
N ARG A 967 2.83 34.67 -5.15
CA ARG A 967 3.69 35.73 -4.60
C ARG A 967 3.44 37.06 -5.29
N GLU A 968 3.25 37.06 -6.61
CA GLU A 968 2.88 38.24 -7.40
C GLU A 968 1.45 38.71 -7.08
N GLU A 969 0.51 37.79 -6.87
CA GLU A 969 -0.86 38.05 -6.41
C GLU A 969 -0.94 38.47 -4.92
N GLY A 970 0.18 38.49 -4.17
CA GLY A 970 0.22 38.83 -2.74
C GLY A 970 -0.41 37.80 -1.79
N LYS A 971 -0.93 36.68 -2.31
CA LYS A 971 -1.61 35.61 -1.54
C LYS A 971 -0.64 34.70 -0.78
N ALA A 972 0.62 34.63 -1.21
CA ALA A 972 1.64 33.85 -0.52
C ALA A 972 2.96 34.61 -0.38
N ALA A 973 3.62 34.44 0.77
CA ALA A 973 4.99 34.87 1.00
C ALA A 973 5.92 33.66 1.09
N ILE A 974 7.02 33.65 0.34
CA ILE A 974 8.06 32.63 0.45
C ILE A 974 8.96 32.98 1.64
N GLN A 975 9.20 32.00 2.51
CA GLN A 975 10.09 32.11 3.66
C GLN A 975 11.25 31.11 3.50
N PRO A 976 12.43 31.56 3.04
CA PRO A 976 13.63 30.73 3.02
C PRO A 976 13.96 30.26 4.44
N GLY A 977 14.10 28.95 4.61
CA GLY A 977 14.52 28.33 5.85
C GLY A 977 16.00 27.99 5.85
N VAL A 978 16.36 27.00 6.67
CA VAL A 978 17.73 26.53 6.87
C VAL A 978 17.80 25.04 6.58
N LEU A 979 18.74 24.63 5.72
CA LEU A 979 19.13 23.24 5.51
C LEU A 979 20.46 22.99 6.22
N PHE A 980 20.43 22.22 7.29
CA PHE A 980 21.59 21.77 8.03
C PHE A 980 22.00 20.35 7.62
N ILE A 981 23.25 20.19 7.16
CA ILE A 981 23.85 18.90 6.80
C ILE A 981 24.96 18.58 7.81
N ASP A 982 24.72 17.61 8.70
CA ASP A 982 25.74 17.11 9.62
C ASP A 982 26.67 16.08 8.96
N GLU A 983 27.89 15.98 9.46
CA GLU A 983 28.98 15.15 8.93
C GLU A 983 29.17 15.28 7.40
N ALA A 984 29.12 16.52 6.88
CA ALA A 984 29.15 16.83 5.44
C ALA A 984 30.34 16.22 4.66
N HIS A 985 31.45 15.91 5.35
CA HIS A 985 32.59 15.16 4.82
C HIS A 985 32.26 13.71 4.37
N LEU A 986 31.05 13.22 4.63
CA LEU A 986 30.53 11.94 4.13
C LEU A 986 29.80 12.06 2.79
N LEU A 987 29.51 13.27 2.28
CA LEU A 987 29.00 13.46 0.92
C LEU A 987 30.09 13.16 -0.13
N ASP A 988 29.67 12.88 -1.36
CA ASP A 988 30.56 12.68 -2.52
C ASP A 988 30.52 13.87 -3.50
N LEU A 989 31.43 13.88 -4.46
CA LEU A 989 31.57 14.97 -5.45
C LEU A 989 30.25 15.28 -6.18
N GLU A 990 29.43 14.27 -6.49
CA GLU A 990 28.14 14.45 -7.16
C GLU A 990 27.17 15.25 -6.29
N CYS A 991 27.11 14.93 -4.99
CA CYS A 991 26.31 15.69 -4.01
C CYS A 991 26.77 17.16 -3.91
N PHE A 992 28.09 17.41 -3.92
CA PHE A 992 28.62 18.77 -3.85
C PHE A 992 28.36 19.57 -5.14
N SER A 993 28.51 18.95 -6.31
CA SER A 993 28.17 19.57 -7.60
C SER A 993 26.68 19.94 -7.68
N PHE A 994 25.79 19.06 -7.21
CA PHE A 994 24.37 19.34 -7.10
C PHE A 994 24.08 20.51 -6.15
N LEU A 995 24.70 20.54 -4.96
CA LEU A 995 24.53 21.61 -3.99
C LEU A 995 25.06 22.97 -4.49
N ASN A 996 26.19 22.99 -5.21
CA ASN A 996 26.71 24.22 -5.81
C ASN A 996 25.73 24.84 -6.80
N ARG A 997 25.12 24.03 -7.67
CA ARG A 997 24.06 24.51 -8.59
C ARG A 997 22.76 24.89 -7.85
N ALA A 998 22.42 24.20 -6.76
CA ALA A 998 21.22 24.50 -5.98
C ALA A 998 21.32 25.85 -5.25
N MET A 999 22.50 26.20 -4.72
CA MET A 999 22.76 27.48 -4.05
C MET A 999 22.63 28.70 -4.98
N GLU A 1000 22.71 28.51 -6.30
CA GLU A 1000 22.55 29.58 -7.30
C GLU A 1000 21.09 29.98 -7.54
N SER A 1001 20.12 29.28 -6.93
CA SER A 1001 18.70 29.63 -7.02
C SER A 1001 18.30 30.70 -6.00
N ASP A 1002 17.57 31.73 -6.45
CA ASP A 1002 16.97 32.77 -5.59
C ASP A 1002 16.08 32.23 -4.46
N LEU A 1003 15.56 31.00 -4.61
CA LEU A 1003 14.72 30.33 -3.62
C LEU A 1003 15.52 29.37 -2.71
N SER A 1004 16.86 29.31 -2.83
CA SER A 1004 17.68 28.42 -2.01
C SER A 1004 17.54 28.75 -0.52
N PRO A 1005 17.33 27.75 0.35
CA PRO A 1005 17.44 27.94 1.79
C PRO A 1005 18.90 28.24 2.17
N LEU A 1006 19.12 28.76 3.38
CA LEU A 1006 20.47 28.91 3.93
C LEU A 1006 21.08 27.52 4.17
N LEU A 1007 22.10 27.19 3.39
CA LEU A 1007 22.83 25.93 3.53
C LEU A 1007 23.87 26.04 4.65
N ILE A 1008 23.74 25.22 5.68
CA ILE A 1008 24.71 25.10 6.78
C ILE A 1008 25.27 23.68 6.77
N MET A 1009 26.58 23.54 6.57
CA MET A 1009 27.30 22.28 6.69
C MET A 1009 28.02 22.20 8.03
N ALA A 1010 28.07 21.01 8.63
CA ALA A 1010 28.92 20.74 9.78
C ALA A 1010 29.96 19.64 9.47
N THR A 1011 31.17 19.84 9.98
CA THR A 1011 32.25 18.84 9.90
C THR A 1011 33.08 18.79 11.18
N ASN A 1012 33.68 17.63 11.42
CA ASN A 1012 34.68 17.36 12.45
C ASN A 1012 36.02 16.89 11.85
N LYS A 1013 36.17 16.96 10.53
CA LYS A 1013 37.42 16.71 9.81
C LYS A 1013 38.01 18.04 9.38
N GLU A 1014 39.31 18.22 9.58
CA GLU A 1014 40.04 19.41 9.14
C GLU A 1014 40.64 19.22 7.74
N ARG A 1015 41.06 18.00 7.39
CA ARG A 1015 41.59 17.64 6.08
C ARG A 1015 41.35 16.15 5.78
N GLY A 1016 41.16 15.81 4.51
CA GLY A 1016 41.04 14.42 4.08
C GLY A 1016 40.59 14.27 2.62
N LYS A 1017 40.41 13.03 2.19
CA LYS A 1017 39.99 12.66 0.83
C LYS A 1017 38.52 13.06 0.59
N VAL A 1018 38.24 13.78 -0.50
CA VAL A 1018 36.88 14.03 -0.98
C VAL A 1018 36.32 12.70 -1.50
N ARG A 1019 35.13 12.28 -1.05
CA ARG A 1019 34.59 10.97 -1.49
C ARG A 1019 34.22 11.01 -2.98
N GLY A 1020 34.60 9.95 -3.70
CA GLY A 1020 34.43 9.85 -5.15
C GLY A 1020 35.60 10.41 -5.98
N THR A 1021 36.65 10.97 -5.36
CA THR A 1021 37.87 11.41 -6.05
C THR A 1021 39.11 10.99 -5.25
N ASP A 1022 40.30 11.14 -5.83
CA ASP A 1022 41.59 10.98 -5.12
C ASP A 1022 42.13 12.28 -4.51
N VAL A 1023 41.36 13.37 -4.56
CA VAL A 1023 41.78 14.69 -4.09
C VAL A 1023 41.70 14.79 -2.56
N ILE A 1024 42.79 15.19 -1.92
CA ILE A 1024 42.83 15.55 -0.50
C ILE A 1024 42.59 17.05 -0.36
N ALA A 1025 41.49 17.43 0.28
CA ALA A 1025 41.08 18.81 0.47
C ALA A 1025 40.83 19.15 1.95
N ASN A 1026 40.78 20.45 2.26
CA ASN A 1026 40.36 20.93 3.56
C ASN A 1026 38.91 20.52 3.82
N TYR A 1027 38.59 20.17 5.07
CA TYR A 1027 37.26 19.72 5.50
C TYR A 1027 36.72 18.44 4.83
N CYS A 1028 37.52 17.80 3.97
CA CYS A 1028 37.11 16.80 2.97
C CYS A 1028 36.07 17.32 1.95
N LEU A 1029 36.03 18.64 1.72
CA LEU A 1029 35.10 19.29 0.80
C LEU A 1029 35.85 19.77 -0.47
N PRO A 1030 35.23 19.72 -1.66
CA PRO A 1030 35.78 20.33 -2.87
C PRO A 1030 36.13 21.84 -2.68
N PRO A 1031 37.23 22.36 -3.26
CA PRO A 1031 37.60 23.77 -3.09
C PRO A 1031 36.50 24.76 -3.53
N ASP A 1032 35.82 24.46 -4.64
CA ASP A 1032 34.74 25.27 -5.23
C ASP A 1032 33.51 25.42 -4.33
N ILE A 1033 33.21 24.44 -3.46
CA ILE A 1033 32.18 24.63 -2.42
C ILE A 1033 32.75 25.34 -1.18
N VAL A 1034 34.01 25.09 -0.79
CA VAL A 1034 34.64 25.77 0.36
C VAL A 1034 34.68 27.29 0.16
N ASP A 1035 35.00 27.75 -1.04
CA ASP A 1035 35.06 29.19 -1.37
C ASP A 1035 33.67 29.88 -1.31
N ARG A 1036 32.57 29.11 -1.36
CA ARG A 1036 31.18 29.58 -1.19
C ARG A 1036 30.68 29.51 0.26
N LEU A 1037 31.46 28.98 1.21
CA LEU A 1037 31.05 28.76 2.60
C LEU A 1037 31.75 29.71 3.59
N ILE A 1038 30.97 30.35 4.46
CA ILE A 1038 31.49 31.15 5.58
C ILE A 1038 31.88 30.20 6.74
N GLY A 1039 33.16 30.11 7.05
CA GLY A 1039 33.69 29.27 8.12
C GLY A 1039 33.39 29.81 9.53
N ILE A 1040 32.76 28.98 10.38
CA ILE A 1040 32.54 29.23 11.80
C ILE A 1040 33.27 28.15 12.62
N PRO A 1041 34.44 28.45 13.21
CA PRO A 1041 35.16 27.52 14.07
C PRO A 1041 34.50 27.41 15.45
N THR A 1042 34.46 26.19 15.99
CA THR A 1042 33.99 25.88 17.35
C THR A 1042 35.12 25.29 18.20
N LYS A 1043 35.17 25.66 19.48
CA LYS A 1043 36.23 25.25 20.42
C LYS A 1043 35.73 24.16 21.37
N PRO A 1044 36.61 23.32 21.95
CA PRO A 1044 36.23 22.46 23.07
C PRO A 1044 35.67 23.29 24.23
N TYR A 1045 34.65 22.78 24.93
CA TYR A 1045 34.10 23.42 26.12
C TYR A 1045 35.02 23.24 27.32
N THR A 1046 35.10 24.26 28.16
CA THR A 1046 35.73 24.21 29.48
C THR A 1046 34.92 23.33 30.44
N PRO A 1047 35.52 22.81 31.52
CA PRO A 1047 34.81 22.01 32.53
C PRO A 1047 33.62 22.74 33.16
N ASP A 1048 33.65 24.07 33.25
CA ASP A 1048 32.59 24.87 33.89
C ASP A 1048 31.46 25.21 32.91
N GLU A 1049 31.75 25.37 31.62
CA GLU A 1049 30.71 25.34 30.58
C GLU A 1049 30.03 23.97 30.52
N ILE A 1050 30.80 22.87 30.59
CA ILE A 1050 30.26 21.49 30.61
C ILE A 1050 29.27 21.28 31.77
N GLY A 1051 29.63 21.70 32.99
CA GLY A 1051 28.75 21.59 34.15
C GLY A 1051 27.44 22.37 33.99
N ARG A 1052 27.52 23.59 33.46
CA ARG A 1052 26.34 24.45 33.21
C ARG A 1052 25.45 23.90 32.10
N ILE A 1053 26.03 23.37 31.03
CA ILE A 1053 25.30 22.69 29.94
C ILE A 1053 24.54 21.47 30.48
N LEU A 1054 25.17 20.66 31.34
CA LEU A 1054 24.51 19.51 31.96
C LEU A 1054 23.39 19.92 32.92
N SER A 1055 23.57 21.00 33.70
CA SER A 1055 22.50 21.56 34.56
C SER A 1055 21.29 21.98 33.74
N LEU A 1056 21.48 22.80 32.69
CA LEU A 1056 20.41 23.22 31.80
C LEU A 1056 19.68 22.05 31.12
N ARG A 1057 20.32 20.88 30.99
CA ARG A 1057 19.67 19.66 30.51
C ARG A 1057 18.86 18.93 31.55
N ALA A 1058 19.39 18.82 32.77
CA ALA A 1058 18.60 18.32 33.88
C ALA A 1058 17.35 19.20 34.08
N ASP A 1059 17.49 20.52 34.01
CA ASP A 1059 16.38 21.47 34.12
C ASP A 1059 15.35 21.34 32.98
N GLU A 1060 15.78 21.28 31.72
CA GLU A 1060 14.87 21.10 30.56
C GLU A 1060 14.17 19.72 30.58
N GLU A 1061 14.85 18.67 31.05
CA GLU A 1061 14.28 17.33 31.26
C GLU A 1061 13.47 17.22 32.57
N ASN A 1062 13.40 18.27 33.39
CA ASN A 1062 12.76 18.33 34.72
C ASN A 1062 13.34 17.34 35.75
N VAL A 1063 14.60 16.94 35.58
CA VAL A 1063 15.35 16.00 36.42
C VAL A 1063 16.05 16.75 37.55
N ARG A 1064 15.66 16.48 38.81
CA ARG A 1064 16.34 17.04 39.99
C ARG A 1064 17.56 16.21 40.35
N MET A 1065 18.74 16.84 40.43
CA MET A 1065 20.02 16.17 40.69
C MET A 1065 20.76 16.74 41.91
N GLU A 1066 21.50 15.89 42.61
CA GLU A 1066 22.48 16.35 43.59
C GLU A 1066 23.70 17.00 42.90
N ALA A 1067 24.34 17.96 43.57
CA ALA A 1067 25.61 18.54 43.11
C ALA A 1067 26.73 17.47 42.99
N SER A 1068 26.68 16.43 43.82
CA SER A 1068 27.56 15.26 43.78
C SER A 1068 27.42 14.48 42.46
N ALA A 1069 26.18 14.31 41.97
CA ALA A 1069 25.83 13.61 40.75
C ALA A 1069 26.20 14.44 39.51
N LEU A 1070 25.93 15.75 39.52
CA LEU A 1070 26.34 16.67 38.45
C LEU A 1070 27.88 16.75 38.33
N THR A 1071 28.59 16.73 39.46
CA THR A 1071 30.06 16.69 39.47
C THR A 1071 30.59 15.39 38.85
N LEU A 1072 29.97 14.24 39.16
CA LEU A 1072 30.33 12.97 38.52
C LEU A 1072 30.07 13.00 37.00
N LEU A 1073 28.92 13.52 36.56
CA LEU A 1073 28.64 13.68 35.12
C LEU A 1073 29.67 14.59 34.42
N LYS A 1074 30.07 15.70 35.05
CA LYS A 1074 31.13 16.60 34.54
C LYS A 1074 32.46 15.87 34.36
N MET A 1075 32.84 14.99 35.30
CA MET A 1075 34.04 14.15 35.17
C MET A 1075 33.90 13.13 34.02
N LEU A 1076 32.75 12.46 33.91
CA LEU A 1076 32.49 11.46 32.86
C LEU A 1076 32.61 12.05 31.44
N VAL A 1077 32.29 13.32 31.23
CA VAL A 1077 32.43 13.99 29.92
C VAL A 1077 33.88 14.00 29.42
N ALA A 1078 34.86 14.16 30.31
CA ALA A 1078 36.28 14.18 29.95
C ALA A 1078 36.78 12.80 29.50
N GLU A 1079 36.30 11.73 30.13
CA GLU A 1079 36.65 10.36 29.78
C GLU A 1079 35.87 9.84 28.55
N THR A 1080 34.61 10.26 28.40
CA THR A 1080 33.66 9.71 27.41
C THR A 1080 33.25 10.75 26.34
N SER A 1081 32.05 11.36 26.46
CA SER A 1081 31.58 12.44 25.60
C SER A 1081 30.39 13.20 26.23
N MET A 1082 30.18 14.45 25.79
CA MET A 1082 29.03 15.28 26.15
C MET A 1082 27.67 14.58 25.91
N ARG A 1083 27.52 13.88 24.76
CA ARG A 1083 26.28 13.18 24.39
C ARG A 1083 25.99 12.01 25.32
N TYR A 1084 27.02 11.24 25.68
CA TYR A 1084 26.88 10.11 26.60
C TYR A 1084 26.48 10.60 28.00
N ALA A 1085 27.12 11.64 28.53
CA ALA A 1085 26.75 12.20 29.84
C ALA A 1085 25.31 12.74 29.87
N MET A 1086 24.84 13.39 28.80
CA MET A 1086 23.43 13.81 28.68
C MET A 1086 22.46 12.61 28.72
N GLN A 1087 22.77 11.51 28.03
CA GLN A 1087 21.94 10.29 28.06
C GLN A 1087 21.90 9.64 29.46
N ILE A 1088 22.97 9.75 30.24
CA ILE A 1088 23.01 9.24 31.62
C ILE A 1088 22.08 10.04 32.56
N ILE A 1089 21.74 11.31 32.27
CA ILE A 1089 20.77 12.09 33.07
C ILE A 1089 19.41 11.37 33.10
N ALA A 1090 18.80 11.15 31.94
CA ALA A 1090 17.50 10.46 31.83
C ALA A 1090 17.54 9.01 32.37
N LEU A 1091 18.65 8.29 32.18
CA LEU A 1091 18.80 6.91 32.68
C LEU A 1091 18.93 6.87 34.21
N ALA A 1092 19.68 7.80 34.80
CA ALA A 1092 19.80 7.94 36.25
C ALA A 1092 18.48 8.43 36.88
N ASP A 1093 17.69 9.23 36.16
CA ASP A 1093 16.34 9.60 36.58
C ASP A 1093 15.37 8.40 36.61
N CYS A 1094 15.39 7.54 35.58
CA CYS A 1094 14.64 6.29 35.59
C CYS A 1094 15.03 5.37 36.79
N LEU A 1095 16.31 5.36 37.17
CA LEU A 1095 16.78 4.62 38.35
C LEU A 1095 16.32 5.27 39.66
N ARG A 1096 16.34 6.61 39.76
CA ARG A 1096 15.74 7.39 40.86
C ARG A 1096 14.26 7.02 41.04
N GLU A 1097 13.48 7.05 39.97
CA GLU A 1097 12.04 6.73 40.00
C GLU A 1097 11.77 5.30 40.46
N ARG A 1098 12.50 4.33 39.90
CA ARG A 1098 12.40 2.92 40.29
C ARG A 1098 12.69 2.71 41.77
N LYS A 1099 13.63 3.48 42.34
CA LYS A 1099 13.99 3.49 43.77
C LYS A 1099 13.12 4.43 44.63
N LYS A 1100 12.16 5.14 44.02
CA LYS A 1100 11.31 6.17 44.66
C LYS A 1100 12.08 7.27 45.40
N LYS A 1101 13.26 7.64 44.89
CA LYS A 1101 14.09 8.73 45.43
C LYS A 1101 13.57 10.11 45.01
N PRO A 1102 13.77 11.17 45.82
CA PRO A 1102 13.32 12.53 45.49
C PRO A 1102 14.22 13.26 44.47
N MET A 1103 15.48 12.83 44.32
CA MET A 1103 16.46 13.40 43.39
C MET A 1103 17.47 12.34 42.97
N VAL A 1104 18.13 12.56 41.83
CA VAL A 1104 19.18 11.68 41.29
C VAL A 1104 20.46 11.85 42.12
N THR A 1105 20.94 10.77 42.73
CA THR A 1105 22.16 10.76 43.55
C THR A 1105 23.36 10.26 42.75
N LYS A 1106 24.57 10.44 43.30
CA LYS A 1106 25.82 9.98 42.67
C LYS A 1106 25.81 8.47 42.38
N GLU A 1107 25.15 7.68 43.22
CA GLU A 1107 25.03 6.22 43.08
C GLU A 1107 24.17 5.83 41.87
N ASP A 1108 23.12 6.62 41.56
CA ASP A 1108 22.24 6.33 40.43
C ASP A 1108 22.94 6.64 39.09
N VAL A 1109 23.72 7.72 39.04
CA VAL A 1109 24.63 8.00 37.90
C VAL A 1109 25.69 6.90 37.78
N GLY A 1110 26.28 6.46 38.89
CA GLY A 1110 27.26 5.38 38.90
C GLY A 1110 26.71 4.01 38.48
N GLU A 1111 25.43 3.72 38.80
CA GLU A 1111 24.74 2.50 38.37
C GLU A 1111 24.38 2.56 36.88
N ALA A 1112 23.86 3.69 36.39
CA ALA A 1112 23.65 3.91 34.96
C ALA A 1112 24.96 3.77 34.17
N TYR A 1113 26.07 4.33 34.66
CA TYR A 1113 27.40 4.18 34.06
C TYR A 1113 27.91 2.73 34.01
N LYS A 1114 27.52 1.88 34.97
CA LYS A 1114 27.85 0.44 34.98
C LYS A 1114 26.99 -0.35 34.00
N MET A 1115 25.70 -0.02 33.87
CA MET A 1115 24.78 -0.73 32.98
C MET A 1115 24.99 -0.37 31.51
N PHE A 1116 25.27 0.89 31.21
CA PHE A 1116 25.38 1.40 29.84
C PHE A 1116 26.84 1.77 29.53
N TYR A 1117 27.42 1.10 28.52
CA TYR A 1117 28.81 1.29 28.14
C TYR A 1117 28.93 2.42 27.11
N ASP A 1118 29.96 3.26 27.24
CA ASP A 1118 30.38 4.16 26.16
C ASP A 1118 31.22 3.41 25.12
N THR A 1119 31.47 4.04 23.97
CA THR A 1119 32.19 3.43 22.85
C THR A 1119 33.59 2.90 23.24
N LYS A 1120 34.36 3.63 24.07
CA LYS A 1120 35.72 3.20 24.44
C LYS A 1120 35.69 1.95 25.31
N ARG A 1121 34.81 1.91 26.33
CA ARG A 1121 34.64 0.72 27.18
C ARG A 1121 34.06 -0.46 26.38
N SER A 1122 33.16 -0.21 25.44
CA SER A 1122 32.63 -1.25 24.55
C SER A 1122 33.71 -1.83 23.63
N GLU A 1123 34.59 -1.01 23.05
CA GLU A 1123 35.74 -1.47 22.26
C GLU A 1123 36.74 -2.26 23.10
N GLN A 1124 37.04 -1.81 24.33
CA GLN A 1124 37.91 -2.54 25.26
C GLN A 1124 37.32 -3.91 25.63
N TYR A 1125 36.03 -3.96 25.94
CA TYR A 1125 35.33 -5.22 26.23
C TYR A 1125 35.38 -6.20 25.06
N LEU A 1126 35.16 -5.71 23.83
CA LEU A 1126 35.23 -6.51 22.60
C LEU A 1126 36.66 -7.00 22.33
N LYS A 1127 37.69 -6.17 22.54
CA LYS A 1127 39.11 -6.58 22.43
C LYS A 1127 39.46 -7.67 23.45
N GLN A 1128 39.08 -7.49 24.71
CA GLN A 1128 39.31 -8.44 25.80
C GLN A 1128 38.58 -9.78 25.62
N ASN A 1129 37.42 -9.77 24.97
CA ASN A 1129 36.61 -10.95 24.70
C ASN A 1129 36.65 -11.37 23.22
N SER A 1130 37.66 -10.95 22.47
CA SER A 1130 37.73 -11.13 21.00
C SER A 1130 37.62 -12.59 20.56
N SER A 1131 38.12 -13.55 21.35
CA SER A 1131 37.96 -14.99 21.10
C SER A 1131 36.52 -15.52 21.17
N LYS A 1132 35.56 -14.72 21.69
CA LYS A 1132 34.12 -15.06 21.77
C LYS A 1132 33.29 -14.38 20.68
N PHE A 1133 33.88 -13.48 19.89
CA PHE A 1133 33.21 -12.75 18.83
C PHE A 1133 33.79 -13.15 17.47
N LEU A 1134 32.93 -13.35 16.48
CA LEU A 1134 33.38 -13.49 15.10
C LEU A 1134 33.84 -12.12 14.60
N LEU A 1135 35.10 -12.04 14.17
CA LEU A 1135 35.71 -10.87 13.52
C LEU A 1135 35.20 -10.71 12.08
#